data_AF-A0A428SN00-F1
#
_entry.id   AF-A0A428SN00-F1
#
_cell.length_a   1.000
_cell.length_b   1.000
_cell.length_c   1.000
_cell.angle_alpha   90.00
_cell.angle_beta   90.00
_cell.angle_gamma   90.00
#
_symmetry.space_group_name_H-M   'P 1'
#
loop_
_entity.id
_entity.type
_entity.pdbx_description
1 polymer ?
#
loop_
_entity_poly.entity_id
_entity_poly.type
_entity_poly.pdbx_seq_one_letter_code
_entity_poly.pdbx_strand_id
1 'polypeptide(L)'
;MSDGSITATESEIPLADCIVASYVRSKISTDREQKYLPEGTVEQLITPSSIREELSDIPIEPESLDNLINFIVTRAKKVFTITILAQLSGLDLYNAIKTFQDVGFDDDKLPVLPDRHADLMSTAFKGRRLWNAVRKEGFLTDQWGLLVPVFTKPRLMHSLQESAILPLERVSGAFKGGTFGDVYEATVHRAHMDDELFKRNGSRTNIAVKEIKASQLLQGDVQKAYDIEALALVRSSKVEHENLIPCLAAIEKGSMHYFLFPWADAGSLEDFWQATPKLSPDFLMDIFEQLRGLAAALEKLHNYDDKNVPVESEGRPASPSGGIRHGDLKPANILIFKSDDPKRIGTMKIADMGLAKYHQVQTRLRRNATSSRYGTSRYEPPEAGAPKLNTTPAMSRLYDTWSMGCIFLQFLVWLLQGKEALKSFNESIHEYNIKNQWGSMYDLEPPYYIIGSDNKAQLHPLIVQRFGELSRSCTRNTALGDLLHIIKAKLLIVDLPSSRERPTSRWVSLSESRPRYRATAQVLRERLDLIEPRKCASVALLAAIVEYPASRLGWVEEADQATDKADYTNERPCHAYLGDCRIYARLCLHLQFMPRFNHWKVIANFLSITYLDIHVWDYLVDNDFAFKIIDAGDSPALDPFSHGQTEHLCDSCKDLEFWTTGFHIEDDLSELKVRQENCQFCSMRWEACKYLEGYSPSARFDRVDSVMKLNENDPPVFSICSGPGLNLPSSLQVGLPQVTEAARTPYQIRLINTWIKECDENHPKCRGLPQKDGPGSRKAFQLPTRLIDIGQPGSKIKLYETRPEDKTENLKYIALSHQWGDPTASNHFRTTTQNYAAHLNSIDFYKLPDTFKDAVTMTRDMGIRYLWIDSICIIQGPDGDFNTESQKMEDVFSSAYCVIAASCARDQWDGFLKNRPESDLRRFATFRNGRDPPFYVCQFLDDFNTDVLEGPLNKRGWVLQERVLARRTIFFTDKQIYWECGNGVRCETLTHMKNELAAFLGDPNFPEIAIHSPRADRDTSHGEKILYYQDLYKTYSRLAFSKLEDRGVAMNGLEQRLSRGFVCNGKFGILDDKSLFHRSLLWRRAVTVTSMEKISFPADRQQVPSWSWMAVKGEMDYIPVPFDTVDWETSLKSPLRHTLTFKDEQSRSMEIRAKANELVHGYGDDLEEFFDRVSYHKGTPRRILCVVVGKNKGSGRAEEKFHYVLLVSPEPSSGPWVYERVGAGKIPGSWIDFTRPVVEIGIC
;
A
#
# COMPACT_ATOMS: atom_id res chain seq x y z
N MET A 1 -42.05 61.32 33.39
CA MET A 1 -41.46 61.63 34.71
C MET A 1 -40.38 60.58 34.92
N SER A 2 -39.08 60.87 34.86
CA SER A 2 -38.33 62.05 35.31
C SER A 2 -37.27 62.49 34.29
N ASP A 3 -37.11 63.82 34.19
CA ASP A 3 -36.19 64.55 33.34
C ASP A 3 -34.70 64.22 33.56
N GLY A 4 -33.94 64.36 32.47
CA GLY A 4 -32.49 64.44 32.44
C GLY A 4 -32.03 64.94 31.07
N SER A 5 -32.17 66.25 30.84
CA SER A 5 -31.64 66.94 29.66
C SER A 5 -30.12 66.84 29.60
N ILE A 6 -29.58 66.19 28.57
CA ILE A 6 -28.24 66.45 28.06
C ILE A 6 -28.37 66.68 26.55
N THR A 7 -28.33 67.95 26.15
CA THR A 7 -28.05 68.36 24.78
C THR A 7 -26.60 67.99 24.46
N ALA A 8 -26.41 66.89 23.75
CA ALA A 8 -25.19 66.61 23.02
C ALA A 8 -25.57 66.59 21.54
N THR A 9 -24.94 67.49 20.78
CA THR A 9 -24.90 67.49 19.32
C THR A 9 -24.64 66.06 18.82
N GLU A 10 -25.58 65.50 18.07
CA GLU A 10 -25.37 64.26 17.32
C GLU A 10 -24.18 64.49 16.38
N SER A 11 -23.00 64.01 16.78
CA SER A 11 -21.90 63.86 15.84
C SER A 11 -22.32 62.78 14.86
N GLU A 12 -22.67 63.18 13.64
CA GLU A 12 -22.86 62.26 12.51
C GLU A 12 -21.64 61.34 12.46
N ILE A 13 -21.89 60.03 12.58
CA ILE A 13 -20.83 59.02 12.57
C ILE A 13 -20.24 59.01 11.15
N PRO A 14 -18.93 59.22 10.97
CA PRO A 14 -18.30 59.24 9.65
C PRO A 14 -18.66 58.01 8.82
N LEU A 15 -18.86 58.17 7.51
CA LEU A 15 -19.26 57.07 6.62
C LEU A 15 -18.28 55.89 6.70
N ALA A 16 -16.98 56.18 6.86
CA ALA A 16 -15.93 55.18 7.09
C ALA A 16 -16.19 54.31 8.34
N ASP A 17 -16.62 54.91 9.44
CA ASP A 17 -16.93 54.19 10.68
C ASP A 17 -18.20 53.35 10.54
N CYS A 18 -19.21 53.88 9.84
CA CYS A 18 -20.41 53.12 9.47
C CYS A 18 -20.08 51.88 8.60
N ILE A 19 -19.17 52.03 7.64
CA ILE A 19 -18.68 50.92 6.81
C ILE A 19 -17.93 49.90 7.68
N VAL A 20 -16.97 50.35 8.51
CA VAL A 20 -16.17 49.47 9.38
C VAL A 20 -17.05 48.71 10.38
N ALA A 21 -18.08 49.35 10.94
CA ALA A 21 -19.04 48.74 11.86
C ALA A 21 -19.92 47.67 11.19
N SER A 22 -20.09 47.72 9.88
CA SER A 22 -20.91 46.79 9.11
C SER A 22 -20.18 45.51 8.69
N TYR A 23 -18.88 45.40 8.99
CA TYR A 23 -18.10 44.20 8.67
C TYR A 23 -18.52 42.98 9.50
N VAL A 24 -18.70 41.87 8.81
CA VAL A 24 -18.89 40.53 9.41
C VAL A 24 -17.61 39.70 9.28
N ARG A 25 -17.50 38.66 10.10
CA ARG A 25 -16.30 37.80 10.15
C ARG A 25 -16.42 36.64 9.16
N SER A 26 -15.30 36.25 8.60
CA SER A 26 -15.08 35.01 7.85
C SER A 26 -13.93 34.24 8.51
N LYS A 27 -14.16 32.96 8.81
CA LYS A 27 -13.18 32.12 9.51
C LYS A 27 -13.32 30.68 9.06
N ILE A 28 -12.42 30.25 8.19
CA ILE A 28 -12.45 28.93 7.54
C ILE A 28 -11.36 28.01 8.13
N SER A 29 -10.20 28.59 8.47
CA SER A 29 -9.10 27.91 9.16
C SER A 29 -8.93 28.44 10.60
N THR A 30 -8.21 27.70 11.43
CA THR A 30 -7.91 28.10 12.82
C THR A 30 -6.98 29.31 12.90
N ASP A 31 -6.22 29.59 11.84
CA ASP A 31 -5.02 30.43 11.91
C ASP A 31 -5.22 31.83 11.30
N ARG A 32 -6.34 32.08 10.60
CA ARG A 32 -6.58 33.36 9.93
C ARG A 32 -8.06 33.75 9.95
N GLU A 33 -8.37 34.86 10.62
CA GLU A 33 -9.67 35.53 10.59
C GLU A 33 -9.64 36.65 9.55
N GLN A 34 -10.67 36.72 8.71
CA GLN A 34 -10.85 37.76 7.70
C GLN A 34 -12.19 38.47 7.95
N LYS A 35 -12.36 39.68 7.43
CA LYS A 35 -13.61 40.44 7.54
C LYS A 35 -14.09 40.85 6.16
N TYR A 36 -15.41 40.88 5.97
CA TYR A 36 -16.03 41.34 4.73
C TYR A 36 -17.35 42.10 4.99
N LEU A 37 -17.82 42.83 3.97
CA LEU A 37 -19.14 43.46 3.98
C LEU A 37 -20.16 42.53 3.33
N PRO A 38 -21.33 42.28 3.97
CA PRO A 38 -22.39 41.51 3.35
C PRO A 38 -22.88 42.12 2.03
N GLU A 39 -23.31 41.25 1.10
CA GLU A 39 -23.94 41.68 -0.15
C GLU A 39 -25.16 42.58 0.14
N GLY A 40 -25.30 43.70 -0.58
CA GLY A 40 -26.37 44.67 -0.37
C GLY A 40 -26.05 45.78 0.64
N THR A 41 -25.01 45.63 1.48
CA THR A 41 -24.63 46.65 2.47
C THR A 41 -24.09 47.91 1.80
N VAL A 42 -23.30 47.77 0.74
CA VAL A 42 -22.76 48.93 -0.02
C VAL A 42 -23.91 49.73 -0.63
N GLU A 43 -24.93 49.08 -1.14
CA GLU A 43 -26.11 49.71 -1.75
C GLU A 43 -26.92 50.51 -0.73
N GLN A 44 -26.94 50.06 0.53
CA GLN A 44 -27.63 50.72 1.65
C GLN A 44 -26.84 51.92 2.18
N LEU A 45 -25.51 51.79 2.31
CA LEU A 45 -24.65 52.84 2.89
C LEU A 45 -24.27 53.92 1.88
N ILE A 46 -24.06 53.55 0.61
CA ILE A 46 -23.63 54.47 -0.44
C ILE A 46 -24.85 54.99 -1.21
N THR A 47 -25.37 56.11 -0.70
CA THR A 47 -26.54 56.82 -1.23
C THR A 47 -26.14 58.21 -1.74
N PRO A 48 -26.93 58.86 -2.61
CA PRO A 48 -26.64 60.23 -3.04
C PRO A 48 -26.43 61.21 -1.89
N SER A 49 -27.16 61.03 -0.78
CA SER A 49 -27.05 61.87 0.42
C SER A 49 -25.73 61.65 1.14
N SER A 50 -25.37 60.40 1.44
CA SER A 50 -24.12 60.09 2.16
C SER A 50 -22.87 60.44 1.35
N ILE A 51 -22.92 60.32 0.02
CA ILE A 51 -21.82 60.79 -0.85
C ILE A 51 -21.69 62.31 -0.81
N ARG A 52 -22.83 63.04 -0.84
CA ARG A 52 -22.81 64.51 -0.83
C ARG A 52 -22.29 65.05 0.50
N GLU A 53 -22.62 64.40 1.60
CA GLU A 53 -22.14 64.72 2.94
C GLU A 53 -20.62 64.53 3.06
N GLU A 54 -20.09 63.38 2.61
CA GLU A 54 -18.66 63.07 2.63
C GLU A 54 -17.81 64.02 1.75
N LEU A 55 -18.44 64.68 0.77
CA LEU A 55 -17.80 65.64 -0.14
C LEU A 55 -18.21 67.10 0.12
N SER A 56 -18.98 67.38 1.18
CA SER A 56 -19.64 68.67 1.42
C SER A 56 -18.66 69.81 1.75
N ASP A 57 -17.54 69.50 2.38
CA ASP A 57 -16.53 70.49 2.82
C ASP A 57 -15.58 70.94 1.70
N ILE A 58 -15.83 70.55 0.45
CA ILE A 58 -14.94 70.81 -0.68
C ILE A 58 -15.56 71.86 -1.61
N PRO A 59 -14.81 72.93 -1.99
CA PRO A 59 -15.32 73.96 -2.90
C PRO A 59 -15.40 73.44 -4.35
N ILE A 60 -16.49 72.75 -4.67
CA ILE A 60 -16.75 72.13 -5.99
C ILE A 60 -17.98 72.78 -6.62
N GLU A 61 -17.96 72.98 -7.94
CA GLU A 61 -19.16 73.43 -8.66
C GLU A 61 -20.30 72.39 -8.57
N PRO A 62 -21.55 72.80 -8.29
CA PRO A 62 -22.66 71.87 -8.06
C PRO A 62 -22.88 70.86 -9.19
N GLU A 63 -22.75 71.28 -10.45
CA GLU A 63 -22.91 70.42 -11.63
C GLU A 63 -21.81 69.34 -11.74
N SER A 64 -20.58 69.68 -11.34
CA SER A 64 -19.48 68.72 -11.30
C SER A 64 -19.66 67.68 -10.19
N LEU A 65 -20.18 68.11 -9.04
CA LEU A 65 -20.48 67.22 -7.91
C LEU A 65 -21.63 66.26 -8.25
N ASP A 66 -22.70 66.74 -8.86
CA ASP A 66 -23.85 65.91 -9.25
C ASP A 66 -23.47 64.86 -10.32
N ASN A 67 -22.62 65.22 -11.29
CA ASN A 67 -22.07 64.27 -12.27
C ASN A 67 -21.21 63.18 -11.61
N LEU A 68 -20.41 63.53 -10.59
CA LEU A 68 -19.59 62.58 -9.86
C LEU A 68 -20.45 61.64 -8.99
N ILE A 69 -21.45 62.18 -8.28
CA ILE A 69 -22.42 61.40 -7.51
C ILE A 69 -23.14 60.40 -8.42
N ASN A 70 -23.57 60.83 -9.61
CA ASN A 70 -24.24 59.95 -10.56
C ASN A 70 -23.31 58.80 -11.00
N PHE A 71 -22.04 59.09 -11.29
CA PHE A 71 -21.05 58.05 -11.61
C PHE A 71 -20.87 57.05 -10.46
N ILE A 72 -20.70 57.53 -9.22
CA ILE A 72 -20.54 56.66 -8.05
C ILE A 72 -21.76 55.75 -7.87
N VAL A 73 -22.96 56.33 -7.86
CA VAL A 73 -24.21 55.59 -7.59
C VAL A 73 -24.52 54.58 -8.68
N THR A 74 -24.16 54.87 -9.93
CA THR A 74 -24.51 54.00 -11.08
C THR A 74 -23.45 52.96 -11.41
N ARG A 75 -22.16 53.24 -11.17
CA ARG A 75 -21.05 52.41 -11.67
C ARG A 75 -19.93 52.12 -10.68
N ALA A 76 -19.75 52.92 -9.63
CA ALA A 76 -18.51 52.91 -8.85
C ALA A 76 -18.74 52.90 -7.33
N LYS A 77 -19.80 52.25 -6.85
CA LYS A 77 -20.11 52.22 -5.41
C LYS A 77 -19.02 51.47 -4.63
N LYS A 78 -18.57 50.32 -5.12
CA LYS A 78 -17.52 49.52 -4.45
C LYS A 78 -16.18 50.24 -4.52
N VAL A 79 -15.81 50.79 -5.67
CA VAL A 79 -14.59 51.61 -5.84
C VAL A 79 -14.60 52.79 -4.88
N PHE A 80 -15.71 53.50 -4.74
CA PHE A 80 -15.86 54.60 -3.79
C PHE A 80 -15.64 54.14 -2.34
N THR A 81 -16.31 53.06 -1.93
CA THR A 81 -16.15 52.47 -0.58
C THR A 81 -14.71 52.05 -0.29
N ILE A 82 -14.02 51.37 -1.22
CA ILE A 82 -12.62 50.96 -1.05
C ILE A 82 -11.70 52.19 -0.93
N THR A 83 -12.01 53.26 -1.66
CA THR A 83 -11.22 54.50 -1.61
C THR A 83 -11.32 55.18 -0.24
N ILE A 84 -12.51 55.17 0.37
CA ILE A 84 -12.71 55.61 1.76
C ILE A 84 -11.90 54.74 2.74
N LEU A 85 -11.98 53.41 2.59
CA LEU A 85 -11.24 52.46 3.44
C LEU A 85 -9.72 52.60 3.31
N ALA A 86 -9.23 52.99 2.13
CA ALA A 86 -7.84 53.36 1.90
C ALA A 86 -7.42 54.70 2.55
N GLN A 87 -8.24 55.27 3.44
CA GLN A 87 -7.96 56.50 4.20
C GLN A 87 -7.79 57.75 3.31
N LEU A 88 -8.59 57.84 2.25
CA LEU A 88 -8.78 59.08 1.51
C LEU A 88 -10.07 59.74 1.98
N SER A 89 -9.99 61.04 2.30
CA SER A 89 -11.11 61.87 2.71
C SER A 89 -10.99 63.27 2.11
N GLY A 90 -12.09 64.04 2.10
CA GLY A 90 -12.11 65.41 1.60
C GLY A 90 -11.57 65.55 0.17
N LEU A 91 -10.71 66.54 -0.06
CA LEU A 91 -10.17 66.86 -1.39
C LEU A 91 -9.38 65.70 -2.03
N ASP A 92 -8.72 64.87 -1.22
CA ASP A 92 -8.00 63.69 -1.70
C ASP A 92 -8.99 62.64 -2.25
N LEU A 93 -10.08 62.37 -1.53
CA LEU A 93 -11.14 61.46 -1.97
C LEU A 93 -11.77 61.95 -3.29
N TYR A 94 -12.12 63.24 -3.36
CA TYR A 94 -12.65 63.84 -4.59
C TYR A 94 -11.71 63.65 -5.78
N ASN A 95 -10.43 64.00 -5.63
CA ASN A 95 -9.45 63.89 -6.71
C ASN A 95 -9.24 62.44 -7.17
N ALA A 96 -9.26 61.48 -6.24
CA ALA A 96 -9.13 60.07 -6.56
C ALA A 96 -10.33 59.57 -7.38
N ILE A 97 -11.56 59.83 -6.94
CA ILE A 97 -12.77 59.38 -7.63
C ILE A 97 -12.95 60.11 -8.96
N LYS A 98 -12.59 61.39 -9.03
CA LYS A 98 -12.60 62.14 -10.30
C LYS A 98 -11.62 61.54 -11.30
N THR A 99 -10.42 61.19 -10.85
CA THR A 99 -9.44 60.48 -11.70
C THR A 99 -10.01 59.14 -12.19
N PHE A 100 -10.65 58.37 -11.31
CA PHE A 100 -11.30 57.11 -11.68
C PHE A 100 -12.42 57.31 -12.71
N GLN A 101 -13.26 58.33 -12.55
CA GLN A 101 -14.29 58.69 -13.52
C GLN A 101 -13.67 59.01 -14.90
N ASP A 102 -12.62 59.84 -14.93
CA ASP A 102 -12.00 60.33 -16.16
C ASP A 102 -11.29 59.21 -16.95
N VAL A 103 -10.74 58.20 -16.26
CA VAL A 103 -10.11 57.03 -16.90
C VAL A 103 -11.04 55.84 -17.07
N GLY A 104 -12.31 55.96 -16.66
CA GLY A 104 -13.31 54.90 -16.74
C GLY A 104 -13.00 53.70 -15.84
N PHE A 105 -12.44 53.94 -14.65
CA PHE A 105 -12.21 52.93 -13.61
C PHE A 105 -13.42 52.85 -12.68
N ASP A 106 -14.17 51.77 -12.77
CA ASP A 106 -15.43 51.53 -12.07
C ASP A 106 -15.48 50.12 -11.45
N ASP A 107 -16.62 49.72 -10.89
CA ASP A 107 -16.75 48.45 -10.15
C ASP A 107 -16.45 47.22 -11.05
N ASP A 108 -16.68 47.31 -12.37
CA ASP A 108 -16.37 46.27 -13.35
C ASP A 108 -14.86 46.05 -13.55
N LYS A 109 -14.01 46.99 -13.10
CA LYS A 109 -12.54 46.86 -13.15
C LYS A 109 -11.94 46.14 -11.95
N LEU A 110 -12.76 45.71 -11.00
CA LEU A 110 -12.34 44.93 -9.83
C LEU A 110 -12.38 43.41 -10.13
N PRO A 111 -11.47 42.59 -9.59
CA PRO A 111 -10.35 42.96 -8.71
C PRO A 111 -9.14 43.50 -9.47
N VAL A 112 -8.43 44.45 -8.87
CA VAL A 112 -7.14 44.95 -9.37
C VAL A 112 -6.02 44.02 -8.90
N LEU A 113 -5.42 43.32 -9.85
CA LEU A 113 -4.21 42.50 -9.67
C LEU A 113 -2.98 43.26 -10.23
N PRO A 114 -2.01 43.68 -9.40
CA PRO A 114 -0.88 44.52 -9.84
C PRO A 114 -0.08 43.93 -11.00
N ASP A 115 0.17 42.62 -10.97
CA ASP A 115 0.96 41.91 -11.99
C ASP A 115 0.24 41.83 -13.35
N ARG A 116 -1.10 41.90 -13.37
CA ARG A 116 -1.90 41.80 -14.59
C ARG A 116 -2.41 43.15 -15.10
N HIS A 117 -2.40 44.18 -14.25
CA HIS A 117 -3.00 45.49 -14.54
C HIS A 117 -2.01 46.65 -14.34
N ALA A 118 -0.75 46.47 -14.77
CA ALA A 118 0.29 47.50 -14.64
C ALA A 118 -0.11 48.85 -15.25
N ASP A 119 -0.77 48.83 -16.41
CA ASP A 119 -1.24 50.05 -17.09
C ASP A 119 -2.29 50.77 -16.25
N LEU A 120 -3.26 50.04 -15.68
CA LEU A 120 -4.29 50.57 -14.79
C LEU A 120 -3.68 51.16 -13.51
N MET A 121 -2.67 50.49 -12.94
CA MET A 121 -1.90 50.97 -11.79
C MET A 121 -1.15 52.27 -12.09
N SER A 122 -0.73 52.46 -13.34
CA SER A 122 -0.02 53.67 -13.78
C SER A 122 -0.95 54.84 -14.12
N THR A 123 -2.21 54.56 -14.47
CA THR A 123 -3.19 55.56 -14.93
C THR A 123 -4.19 55.97 -13.85
N ALA A 124 -4.82 55.01 -13.18
CA ALA A 124 -5.86 55.24 -12.18
C ALA A 124 -5.28 55.63 -10.82
N PHE A 125 -4.11 55.08 -10.44
CA PHE A 125 -3.45 55.33 -9.16
C PHE A 125 -2.28 56.33 -9.27
N LYS A 126 -2.51 57.41 -10.01
CA LYS A 126 -1.53 58.49 -10.28
C LYS A 126 -1.37 59.43 -9.07
N GLY A 127 -0.17 60.00 -8.95
CA GLY A 127 0.18 60.98 -7.92
C GLY A 127 0.68 60.33 -6.63
N ARG A 128 2.01 60.38 -6.40
CA ARG A 128 2.67 59.73 -5.25
C ARG A 128 2.24 60.27 -3.88
N ARG A 129 1.71 61.49 -3.81
CA ARG A 129 1.14 62.07 -2.59
C ARG A 129 -0.26 61.53 -2.30
N LEU A 130 -1.10 61.48 -3.33
CA LEU A 130 -2.48 60.99 -3.24
C LEU A 130 -2.50 59.48 -2.95
N TRP A 131 -1.85 58.71 -3.83
CA TRP A 131 -1.70 57.26 -3.73
C TRP A 131 -0.28 56.90 -3.30
N ASN A 132 0.01 57.07 -2.01
CA ASN A 132 1.24 56.56 -1.41
C ASN A 132 1.20 55.01 -1.31
N ALA A 133 2.33 54.39 -0.94
CA ALA A 133 2.43 52.93 -0.88
C ALA A 133 1.37 52.30 0.05
N VAL A 134 1.13 52.92 1.22
CA VAL A 134 0.16 52.42 2.22
C VAL A 134 -1.27 52.48 1.69
N ARG A 135 -1.68 53.60 1.07
CA ARG A 135 -3.03 53.75 0.49
C ARG A 135 -3.26 52.79 -0.68
N LYS A 136 -2.24 52.57 -1.52
CA LYS A 136 -2.31 51.57 -2.61
C LYS A 136 -2.45 50.16 -2.07
N GLU A 137 -1.66 49.80 -1.06
CA GLU A 137 -1.73 48.49 -0.42
C GLU A 137 -3.08 48.29 0.29
N GLY A 138 -3.59 49.31 0.98
CA GLY A 138 -4.93 49.34 1.58
C GLY A 138 -6.01 49.06 0.54
N PHE A 139 -6.04 49.82 -0.57
CA PHE A 139 -7.01 49.60 -1.65
C PHE A 139 -6.94 48.16 -2.21
N LEU A 140 -5.72 47.66 -2.47
CA LEU A 140 -5.51 46.32 -3.02
C LEU A 140 -5.89 45.19 -2.05
N THR A 141 -5.87 45.47 -0.74
CA THR A 141 -6.21 44.50 0.31
C THR A 141 -7.70 44.55 0.62
N ASP A 142 -8.27 45.75 0.77
CA ASP A 142 -9.65 45.97 1.20
C ASP A 142 -10.67 45.62 0.12
N GLN A 143 -10.29 45.64 -1.17
CA GLN A 143 -11.17 45.21 -2.27
C GLN A 143 -11.77 43.81 -2.04
N TRP A 144 -11.01 42.89 -1.41
CA TRP A 144 -11.45 41.52 -1.21
C TRP A 144 -12.59 41.40 -0.18
N GLY A 145 -12.74 42.40 0.70
CA GLY A 145 -13.86 42.52 1.63
C GLY A 145 -15.19 42.89 0.95
N LEU A 146 -15.16 43.38 -0.29
CA LEU A 146 -16.34 43.81 -1.06
C LEU A 146 -16.64 42.92 -2.27
N LEU A 147 -15.67 42.08 -2.66
CA LEU A 147 -15.74 41.17 -3.80
C LEU A 147 -16.03 39.73 -3.37
N VAL A 148 -16.78 39.58 -2.28
CA VAL A 148 -17.16 38.28 -1.72
C VAL A 148 -18.20 37.61 -2.61
N PRO A 149 -18.03 36.32 -2.96
CA PRO A 149 -18.96 35.64 -3.86
C PRO A 149 -20.35 35.50 -3.25
N VAL A 150 -21.38 35.60 -4.09
CA VAL A 150 -22.76 35.19 -3.79
C VAL A 150 -22.99 33.83 -4.43
N PHE A 151 -23.41 32.86 -3.63
CA PHE A 151 -23.75 31.52 -4.10
C PHE A 151 -25.19 31.52 -4.61
N THR A 152 -25.39 31.04 -5.84
CA THR A 152 -26.70 31.07 -6.52
C THR A 152 -27.03 29.69 -7.09
N LYS A 153 -28.31 29.33 -7.15
CA LYS A 153 -28.73 28.02 -7.70
C LYS A 153 -28.18 27.71 -9.10
N PRO A 154 -28.21 28.63 -10.10
CA PRO A 154 -27.74 28.33 -11.45
C PRO A 154 -26.22 28.23 -11.57
N ARG A 155 -25.46 28.84 -10.66
CA ARG A 155 -24.00 28.87 -10.71
C ARG A 155 -23.41 27.91 -9.68
N LEU A 156 -23.26 26.65 -10.06
CA LEU A 156 -22.66 25.64 -9.18
C LEU A 156 -21.14 25.78 -9.05
N MET A 157 -20.45 26.14 -10.13
CA MET A 157 -18.98 26.22 -10.18
C MET A 157 -18.48 27.65 -9.95
N HIS A 158 -17.53 27.83 -9.05
CA HIS A 158 -16.90 29.10 -8.73
C HIS A 158 -15.38 28.98 -8.78
N SER A 159 -14.74 29.63 -9.77
CA SER A 159 -13.28 29.77 -9.80
C SER A 159 -12.92 31.17 -9.27
N LEU A 160 -12.16 31.22 -8.18
CA LEU A 160 -11.88 32.40 -7.38
C LEU A 160 -10.36 32.61 -7.23
N GLN A 161 -9.96 33.88 -7.07
CA GLN A 161 -8.57 34.23 -6.78
C GLN A 161 -8.16 33.80 -5.37
N GLU A 162 -6.86 33.55 -5.16
CA GLU A 162 -6.34 33.09 -3.87
C GLU A 162 -6.65 34.06 -2.71
N SER A 163 -6.72 35.36 -2.99
CA SER A 163 -7.03 36.40 -1.99
C SER A 163 -8.53 36.60 -1.73
N ALA A 164 -9.42 35.97 -2.50
CA ALA A 164 -10.86 36.13 -2.32
C ALA A 164 -11.31 35.65 -0.92
N ILE A 165 -12.27 36.35 -0.31
CA ILE A 165 -12.84 35.95 0.98
C ILE A 165 -14.09 35.12 0.71
N LEU A 166 -14.22 33.95 1.31
CA LEU A 166 -15.49 33.20 1.27
C LEU A 166 -16.38 33.65 2.44
N PRO A 167 -17.71 33.79 2.24
CA PRO A 167 -18.65 34.23 3.27
C PRO A 167 -18.99 33.10 4.26
N LEU A 168 -17.97 32.46 4.83
CA LEU A 168 -18.08 31.25 5.64
C LEU A 168 -17.51 31.46 7.04
N GLU A 169 -18.28 31.07 8.05
CA GLU A 169 -17.84 31.01 9.44
C GLU A 169 -17.91 29.57 9.96
N ARG A 170 -16.75 28.98 10.23
CA ARG A 170 -16.61 27.60 10.71
C ARG A 170 -17.14 27.47 12.15
N VAL A 171 -17.96 26.45 12.36
CA VAL A 171 -18.48 26.09 13.68
C VAL A 171 -17.44 25.26 14.44
N SER A 172 -17.17 25.61 15.69
CA SER A 172 -16.13 24.95 16.52
C SER A 172 -16.60 23.58 17.01
N GLY A 173 -15.78 22.54 16.84
CA GLY A 173 -15.99 21.20 17.43
C GLY A 173 -16.66 20.14 16.53
N ALA A 174 -17.24 20.51 15.38
CA ALA A 174 -17.83 19.58 14.41
C ALA A 174 -16.82 19.28 13.28
N PHE A 175 -16.00 18.24 13.46
CA PHE A 175 -14.96 17.83 12.51
C PHE A 175 -15.02 16.32 12.27
N LYS A 176 -15.08 15.90 10.99
CA LYS A 176 -14.89 14.51 10.58
C LYS A 176 -13.84 14.47 9.47
N GLY A 177 -12.68 13.88 9.76
CA GLY A 177 -11.62 13.68 8.77
C GLY A 177 -11.94 12.48 7.88
N GLY A 178 -12.00 12.70 6.56
CA GLY A 178 -12.28 11.66 5.57
C GLY A 178 -11.06 11.36 4.68
N THR A 179 -11.12 10.24 3.95
CA THR A 179 -10.06 9.76 3.03
C THR A 179 -9.80 10.69 1.83
N PHE A 180 -10.75 11.57 1.50
CA PHE A 180 -10.71 12.43 0.31
C PHE A 180 -10.70 13.93 0.64
N GLY A 181 -10.64 14.29 1.93
CA GLY A 181 -10.76 15.68 2.38
C GLY A 181 -11.38 15.79 3.77
N ASP A 182 -11.28 16.98 4.35
CA ASP A 182 -11.88 17.28 5.66
C ASP A 182 -13.31 17.81 5.48
N VAL A 183 -14.26 17.30 6.27
CA VAL A 183 -15.64 17.81 6.31
C VAL A 183 -15.91 18.49 7.64
N TYR A 184 -16.38 19.73 7.60
CA TYR A 184 -16.74 20.51 8.79
C TYR A 184 -18.00 21.35 8.58
N GLU A 185 -18.66 21.69 9.68
CA GLU A 185 -19.81 22.61 9.67
C GLU A 185 -19.35 24.06 9.55
N ALA A 186 -20.02 24.83 8.69
CA ALA A 186 -19.86 26.27 8.58
C ALA A 186 -21.21 26.95 8.36
N THR A 187 -21.28 28.24 8.64
CA THR A 187 -22.45 29.07 8.34
C THR A 187 -22.14 30.00 7.18
N VAL A 188 -23.03 30.04 6.19
CA VAL A 188 -23.01 31.05 5.12
C VAL A 188 -23.84 32.25 5.55
N HIS A 189 -23.31 33.47 5.42
CA HIS A 189 -24.10 34.66 5.68
C HIS A 189 -25.28 34.77 4.69
N ARG A 190 -26.49 35.07 5.20
CA ARG A 190 -27.73 35.03 4.41
C ARG A 190 -27.72 35.90 3.15
N ALA A 191 -27.04 37.04 3.19
CA ALA A 191 -26.89 37.93 2.04
C ALA A 191 -26.12 37.29 0.87
N HIS A 192 -25.29 36.29 1.13
CA HIS A 192 -24.48 35.60 0.11
C HIS A 192 -25.11 34.30 -0.40
N MET A 193 -26.39 34.09 -0.14
CA MET A 193 -27.16 32.95 -0.61
C MET A 193 -28.46 33.46 -1.22
N ASP A 194 -28.69 33.20 -2.51
CA ASP A 194 -29.96 33.57 -3.14
C ASP A 194 -31.14 32.76 -2.54
N ASP A 195 -32.36 33.26 -2.77
CA ASP A 195 -33.57 32.65 -2.18
C ASP A 195 -33.79 31.20 -2.65
N GLU A 196 -33.35 30.86 -3.86
CA GLU A 196 -33.47 29.51 -4.41
C GLU A 196 -32.49 28.53 -3.76
N LEU A 197 -31.23 28.94 -3.58
CA LEU A 197 -30.20 28.15 -2.92
C LEU A 197 -30.50 28.02 -1.42
N PHE A 198 -31.05 29.05 -0.78
CA PHE A 198 -31.51 29.00 0.61
C PHE A 198 -32.61 27.95 0.78
N LYS A 199 -33.61 27.93 -0.09
CA LYS A 199 -34.64 26.88 -0.09
C LYS A 199 -34.04 25.50 -0.37
N ARG A 200 -33.09 25.40 -1.31
CA ARG A 200 -32.38 24.15 -1.63
C ARG A 200 -31.57 23.62 -0.44
N ASN A 201 -31.07 24.50 0.42
CA ASN A 201 -30.42 24.18 1.68
C ASN A 201 -31.40 23.95 2.85
N GLY A 202 -32.68 23.64 2.56
CA GLY A 202 -33.68 23.40 3.59
C GLY A 202 -34.09 24.65 4.37
N SER A 203 -33.92 25.85 3.78
CA SER A 203 -34.16 27.14 4.42
C SER A 203 -33.28 27.39 5.64
N ARG A 204 -31.99 27.01 5.54
CA ARG A 204 -30.99 27.19 6.58
C ARG A 204 -29.71 27.81 6.03
N THR A 205 -28.91 28.38 6.92
CA THR A 205 -27.61 29.00 6.61
C THR A 205 -26.41 28.12 6.96
N ASN A 206 -26.60 27.11 7.81
CA ASN A 206 -25.54 26.15 8.10
C ASN A 206 -25.37 25.15 6.93
N ILE A 207 -24.13 24.80 6.67
CA ILE A 207 -23.70 23.95 5.57
C ILE A 207 -22.55 23.04 6.01
N ALA A 208 -22.37 21.93 5.30
CA ALA A 208 -21.16 21.14 5.32
C ALA A 208 -20.18 21.66 4.26
N VAL A 209 -18.93 21.85 4.66
CA VAL A 209 -17.82 22.19 3.75
C VAL A 209 -16.90 20.99 3.66
N LYS A 210 -16.71 20.45 2.45
CA LYS A 210 -15.71 19.42 2.13
C LYS A 210 -14.51 20.07 1.47
N GLU A 211 -13.36 20.08 2.15
CA GLU A 211 -12.10 20.66 1.68
C GLU A 211 -11.17 19.56 1.16
N ILE A 212 -10.70 19.67 -0.09
CA ILE A 212 -9.67 18.78 -0.65
C ILE A 212 -8.30 19.37 -0.35
N LYS A 213 -7.45 18.62 0.37
CA LYS A 213 -6.11 19.09 0.80
C LYS A 213 -4.99 18.60 -0.11
N ALA A 214 -4.08 19.51 -0.45
CA ALA A 214 -2.86 19.22 -1.22
C ALA A 214 -1.78 18.42 -0.47
N SER A 215 -1.95 18.18 0.83
CA SER A 215 -0.96 17.47 1.66
C SER A 215 -0.98 15.93 1.49
N GLN A 216 -1.91 15.38 0.69
CA GLN A 216 -2.08 13.94 0.46
C GLN A 216 -1.82 13.50 -1.00
N LEU A 217 -1.62 14.44 -1.92
CA LEU A 217 -1.47 14.19 -3.36
C LEU A 217 -0.46 15.19 -3.97
N LEU A 218 0.27 14.81 -5.03
CA LEU A 218 1.08 15.78 -5.78
C LEU A 218 0.15 16.85 -6.38
N GLN A 219 0.64 18.08 -6.57
CA GLN A 219 -0.19 19.23 -6.96
C GLN A 219 -1.02 19.01 -8.26
N GLY A 220 -0.54 18.17 -9.18
CA GLY A 220 -1.27 17.78 -10.40
C GLY A 220 -2.34 16.69 -10.22
N ASP A 221 -2.39 16.02 -9.07
CA ASP A 221 -3.35 14.97 -8.76
C ASP A 221 -4.55 15.51 -7.95
N VAL A 222 -4.35 16.61 -7.20
CA VAL A 222 -5.43 17.34 -6.48
C VAL A 222 -6.43 17.93 -7.46
N GLN A 223 -5.95 18.62 -8.50
CA GLN A 223 -6.80 19.22 -9.53
C GLN A 223 -7.63 18.14 -10.25
N LYS A 224 -7.01 17.01 -10.60
CA LYS A 224 -7.71 15.89 -11.24
C LYS A 224 -8.80 15.30 -10.34
N ALA A 225 -8.52 15.16 -9.03
CA ALA A 225 -9.52 14.68 -8.07
C ALA A 225 -10.71 15.65 -7.96
N TYR A 226 -10.43 16.95 -7.86
CA TYR A 226 -11.46 17.99 -7.89
C TYR A 226 -12.29 17.96 -9.18
N ASP A 227 -11.65 17.90 -10.34
CA ASP A 227 -12.32 17.90 -11.64
C ASP A 227 -13.26 16.69 -11.81
N ILE A 228 -12.85 15.52 -11.32
CA ILE A 228 -13.67 14.29 -11.34
C ILE A 228 -14.90 14.45 -10.44
N GLU A 229 -14.71 14.89 -9.19
CA GLU A 229 -15.80 15.05 -8.23
C GLU A 229 -16.76 16.18 -8.64
N ALA A 230 -16.23 17.32 -9.09
CA ALA A 230 -17.02 18.43 -9.62
C ALA A 230 -17.87 18.01 -10.81
N LEU A 231 -17.32 17.23 -11.76
CA LEU A 231 -18.08 16.72 -12.90
C LEU A 231 -19.21 15.77 -12.47
N ALA A 232 -18.97 14.90 -11.48
CA ALA A 232 -19.98 14.01 -10.94
C ALA A 232 -21.11 14.79 -10.25
N LEU A 233 -20.77 15.83 -9.48
CA LEU A 233 -21.71 16.70 -8.78
C LEU A 233 -22.52 17.58 -9.74
N VAL A 234 -21.90 18.12 -10.79
CA VAL A 234 -22.62 18.86 -11.84
C VAL A 234 -23.67 17.96 -12.49
N ARG A 235 -23.33 16.71 -12.81
CA ARG A 235 -24.26 15.75 -13.42
C ARG A 235 -25.36 15.31 -12.47
N SER A 236 -25.03 14.97 -11.22
CA SER A 236 -26.02 14.57 -10.22
C SER A 236 -26.91 15.72 -9.78
N SER A 237 -26.43 16.97 -9.82
CA SER A 237 -27.23 18.16 -9.49
C SER A 237 -28.42 18.38 -10.43
N LYS A 238 -28.38 17.80 -11.64
CA LYS A 238 -29.49 17.77 -12.60
C LYS A 238 -30.55 16.72 -12.23
N VAL A 239 -30.24 15.79 -11.32
CA VAL A 239 -31.15 14.77 -10.78
C VAL A 239 -31.64 15.23 -9.41
N GLU A 240 -32.63 16.13 -9.39
CA GLU A 240 -33.21 16.60 -8.13
C GLU A 240 -34.14 15.53 -7.51
N HIS A 241 -33.88 15.13 -6.27
CA HIS A 241 -34.74 14.25 -5.47
C HIS A 241 -34.58 14.55 -3.98
N GLU A 242 -35.64 14.36 -3.20
CA GLU A 242 -35.64 14.67 -1.76
C GLU A 242 -34.60 13.85 -0.97
N ASN A 243 -34.46 12.56 -1.30
CA ASN A 243 -33.49 11.62 -0.74
C ASN A 243 -32.11 11.59 -1.45
N LEU A 244 -31.76 12.62 -2.23
CA LEU A 244 -30.39 12.82 -2.76
C LEU A 244 -29.81 14.12 -2.19
N ILE A 245 -28.55 14.11 -1.75
CA ILE A 245 -27.90 15.33 -1.27
C ILE A 245 -27.69 16.30 -2.44
N PRO A 246 -28.14 17.56 -2.38
CA PRO A 246 -27.81 18.54 -3.39
C PRO A 246 -26.40 19.09 -3.16
N CYS A 247 -25.63 19.29 -4.23
CA CYS A 247 -24.46 20.16 -4.19
C CYS A 247 -24.93 21.61 -4.24
N LEU A 248 -24.44 22.44 -3.31
CA LEU A 248 -24.78 23.86 -3.24
C LEU A 248 -23.78 24.70 -4.05
N ALA A 249 -22.49 24.40 -3.93
CA ALA A 249 -21.44 25.03 -4.71
C ALA A 249 -20.17 24.14 -4.76
N ALA A 250 -19.40 24.28 -5.82
CA ALA A 250 -18.06 23.74 -6.01
C ALA A 250 -17.12 24.91 -6.29
N ILE A 251 -16.08 25.04 -5.46
CA ILE A 251 -15.24 26.25 -5.40
C ILE A 251 -13.79 25.86 -5.60
N GLU A 252 -13.14 26.50 -6.56
CA GLU A 252 -11.70 26.49 -6.78
C GLU A 252 -11.15 27.85 -6.36
N LYS A 253 -10.20 27.87 -5.42
CA LYS A 253 -9.62 29.09 -4.85
C LYS A 253 -8.11 28.95 -4.75
N GLY A 254 -7.38 29.40 -5.77
CA GLY A 254 -5.94 29.16 -5.86
C GLY A 254 -5.64 27.66 -5.86
N SER A 255 -4.84 27.18 -4.90
CA SER A 255 -4.54 25.75 -4.73
C SER A 255 -5.53 25.00 -3.83
N MET A 256 -6.59 25.66 -3.35
CA MET A 256 -7.55 25.11 -2.41
C MET A 256 -8.89 24.83 -3.11
N HIS A 257 -9.49 23.67 -2.83
CA HIS A 257 -10.73 23.25 -3.47
C HIS A 257 -11.78 22.87 -2.42
N TYR A 258 -13.00 23.40 -2.56
CA TYR A 258 -14.10 23.23 -1.61
C TYR A 258 -15.39 22.78 -2.30
N PHE A 259 -16.16 21.93 -1.63
CA PHE A 259 -17.55 21.63 -1.99
C PHE A 259 -18.48 21.97 -0.82
N LEU A 260 -19.59 22.63 -1.12
CA LEU A 260 -20.61 23.02 -0.15
C LEU A 260 -21.85 22.14 -0.29
N PHE A 261 -22.33 21.60 0.82
CA PHE A 261 -23.52 20.74 0.89
C PHE A 261 -24.41 21.16 2.07
N PRO A 262 -25.69 20.76 2.10
CA PRO A 262 -26.49 20.90 3.31
C PRO A 262 -25.88 20.14 4.49
N TRP A 263 -25.91 20.77 5.67
CA TRP A 263 -25.46 20.12 6.90
C TRP A 263 -26.52 19.13 7.42
N ALA A 264 -26.09 17.92 7.76
CA ALA A 264 -26.97 16.88 8.28
C ALA A 264 -26.97 16.89 9.82
N ASP A 265 -27.97 17.51 10.44
CA ASP A 265 -27.97 17.74 11.91
C ASP A 265 -28.24 16.48 12.75
N ALA A 266 -28.56 15.35 12.13
CA ALA A 266 -28.60 14.03 12.78
C ALA A 266 -27.40 13.13 12.43
N GLY A 267 -26.42 13.64 11.67
CA GLY A 267 -25.27 12.86 11.22
C GLY A 267 -25.62 11.85 10.13
N SER A 268 -24.81 10.80 10.03
CA SER A 268 -24.98 9.68 9.10
C SER A 268 -25.88 8.58 9.68
N LEU A 269 -26.31 7.64 8.85
CA LEU A 269 -27.04 6.45 9.27
C LEU A 269 -26.21 5.59 10.22
N GLU A 270 -24.89 5.57 10.06
CA GLU A 270 -23.97 4.90 10.99
C GLU A 270 -23.97 5.54 12.39
N ASP A 271 -24.00 6.88 12.45
CA ASP A 271 -24.15 7.61 13.72
C ASP A 271 -25.52 7.33 14.35
N PHE A 272 -26.58 7.27 13.53
CA PHE A 272 -27.94 6.99 13.99
C PHE A 272 -28.08 5.61 14.64
N TRP A 273 -27.37 4.60 14.14
CA TRP A 273 -27.37 3.25 14.72
C TRP A 273 -26.68 3.14 16.08
N GLN A 274 -25.99 4.18 16.56
CA GLN A 274 -25.41 4.20 17.91
C GLN A 274 -26.47 4.29 19.03
N ALA A 275 -27.70 4.66 18.69
CA ALA A 275 -28.85 4.67 19.59
C ALA A 275 -29.59 3.32 19.61
N THR A 276 -30.23 2.99 20.73
CA THR A 276 -31.12 1.81 20.82
C THR A 276 -32.49 2.16 20.23
N PRO A 277 -33.03 1.38 19.27
CA PRO A 277 -34.32 1.69 18.65
C PRO A 277 -35.46 1.51 19.64
N LYS A 278 -36.40 2.46 19.63
CA LYS A 278 -37.68 2.34 20.34
C LYS A 278 -38.76 2.06 19.32
N LEU A 279 -39.21 0.81 19.26
CA LEU A 279 -40.18 0.38 18.25
C LEU A 279 -41.57 0.94 18.56
N SER A 280 -42.10 1.72 17.63
CA SER A 280 -43.52 2.08 17.58
C SER A 280 -44.04 1.88 16.15
N PRO A 281 -45.36 1.68 15.96
CA PRO A 281 -45.93 1.58 14.62
C PRO A 281 -45.61 2.80 13.75
N ASP A 282 -45.67 4.00 14.32
CA ASP A 282 -45.37 5.26 13.62
C ASP A 282 -43.89 5.32 13.20
N PHE A 283 -42.99 4.91 14.08
CA PHE A 283 -41.55 4.83 13.80
C PHE A 283 -41.23 3.82 12.69
N LEU A 284 -41.90 2.67 12.70
CA LEU A 284 -41.75 1.66 11.63
C LEU A 284 -42.28 2.16 10.29
N MET A 285 -43.44 2.83 10.28
CA MET A 285 -43.96 3.42 9.05
C MET A 285 -43.00 4.46 8.47
N ASP A 286 -42.46 5.33 9.31
CA ASP A 286 -41.48 6.33 8.89
C ASP A 286 -40.20 5.69 8.32
N ILE A 287 -39.69 4.60 8.92
CA ILE A 287 -38.56 3.83 8.36
C ILE A 287 -38.88 3.35 6.94
N PHE A 288 -40.04 2.69 6.74
CA PHE A 288 -40.40 2.17 5.42
C PHE A 288 -40.59 3.27 4.38
N GLU A 289 -41.11 4.44 4.78
CA GLU A 289 -41.15 5.63 3.94
C GLU A 289 -39.74 6.07 3.51
N GLN A 290 -38.79 6.12 4.43
CA GLN A 290 -37.40 6.48 4.12
C GLN A 290 -36.71 5.44 3.22
N LEU A 291 -36.88 4.14 3.48
CA LEU A 291 -36.33 3.08 2.62
C LEU A 291 -36.88 3.16 1.19
N ARG A 292 -38.18 3.47 1.05
CA ARG A 292 -38.81 3.74 -0.26
C ARG A 292 -38.19 4.96 -0.93
N GLY A 293 -38.00 6.04 -0.17
CA GLY A 293 -37.39 7.28 -0.67
C GLY A 293 -35.96 7.07 -1.21
N LEU A 294 -35.14 6.29 -0.50
CA LEU A 294 -33.79 5.91 -0.95
C LEU A 294 -33.82 5.08 -2.24
N ALA A 295 -34.75 4.13 -2.36
CA ALA A 295 -34.91 3.32 -3.57
C ALA A 295 -35.38 4.17 -4.77
N ALA A 296 -36.29 5.11 -4.56
CA ALA A 296 -36.77 6.04 -5.58
C ALA A 296 -35.67 7.01 -6.06
N ALA A 297 -34.86 7.53 -5.14
CA ALA A 297 -33.67 8.33 -5.46
C ALA A 297 -32.70 7.56 -6.36
N LEU A 298 -32.40 6.31 -5.99
CA LEU A 298 -31.48 5.46 -6.73
C LEU A 298 -32.02 5.11 -8.12
N GLU A 299 -33.31 4.81 -8.24
CA GLU A 299 -33.98 4.61 -9.52
C GLU A 299 -33.85 5.84 -10.43
N LYS A 300 -34.10 7.03 -9.88
CA LYS A 300 -34.03 8.28 -10.65
C LYS A 300 -32.60 8.55 -11.15
N LEU A 301 -31.59 8.27 -10.33
CA LEU A 301 -30.18 8.37 -10.70
C LEU A 301 -29.81 7.36 -11.80
N HIS A 302 -30.28 6.11 -11.65
CA HIS A 302 -30.06 5.00 -12.58
C HIS A 302 -30.72 5.22 -13.94
N ASN A 303 -31.79 6.01 -14.02
CA ASN A 303 -32.57 6.27 -15.24
C ASN A 303 -32.34 7.66 -15.84
N TYR A 304 -31.39 8.45 -15.31
CA TYR A 304 -30.99 9.72 -15.90
C TYR A 304 -30.41 9.51 -17.31
N ASP A 305 -30.66 10.42 -18.26
CA ASP A 305 -30.13 10.37 -19.63
C ASP A 305 -29.87 11.81 -20.11
N ASP A 306 -28.61 12.20 -20.30
CA ASP A 306 -28.22 13.56 -20.70
C ASP A 306 -28.30 13.69 -22.23
N LYS A 307 -29.42 14.23 -22.74
CA LYS A 307 -29.69 14.37 -24.18
C LYS A 307 -28.74 15.33 -24.93
N ASN A 308 -27.81 16.01 -24.24
CA ASN A 308 -27.00 17.10 -24.78
C ASN A 308 -25.49 16.78 -24.91
N VAL A 309 -25.07 15.51 -24.81
CA VAL A 309 -23.65 15.12 -25.02
C VAL A 309 -23.41 14.82 -26.51
N PRO A 310 -22.46 15.50 -27.20
CA PRO A 310 -22.17 15.25 -28.61
C PRO A 310 -21.68 13.82 -28.83
N VAL A 311 -22.30 13.12 -29.78
CA VAL A 311 -21.85 11.80 -30.24
C VAL A 311 -20.65 12.02 -31.16
N GLU A 312 -19.43 11.83 -30.65
CA GLU A 312 -18.27 11.70 -31.52
C GLU A 312 -18.37 10.37 -32.30
N SER A 313 -18.45 10.54 -33.62
CA SER A 313 -18.64 9.54 -34.65
C SER A 313 -17.47 8.56 -34.76
N GLU A 314 -17.75 7.26 -34.69
CA GLU A 314 -17.31 6.28 -35.69
C GLU A 314 -17.93 4.88 -35.44
N GLY A 315 -19.06 4.63 -36.11
CA GLY A 315 -19.34 3.34 -36.77
C GLY A 315 -19.84 2.14 -35.96
N ARG A 316 -20.60 2.28 -34.86
CA ARG A 316 -21.29 1.12 -34.22
C ARG A 316 -22.71 1.44 -33.74
N PRO A 317 -23.62 0.44 -33.68
CA PRO A 317 -25.04 0.66 -33.41
C PRO A 317 -25.29 1.14 -31.97
N ALA A 318 -26.26 2.04 -31.80
CA ALA A 318 -26.69 2.59 -30.52
C ALA A 318 -27.10 1.48 -29.52
N SER A 319 -26.44 1.44 -28.36
CA SER A 319 -26.83 0.62 -27.21
C SER A 319 -27.69 1.45 -26.25
N PRO A 320 -28.67 0.88 -25.50
CA PRO A 320 -29.72 1.66 -24.85
C PRO A 320 -29.29 2.25 -23.49
N SER A 321 -29.69 3.52 -23.26
CA SER A 321 -29.85 4.30 -22.00
C SER A 321 -28.65 4.57 -21.06
N GLY A 322 -28.25 5.85 -20.93
CA GLY A 322 -27.08 6.31 -20.17
C GLY A 322 -27.33 6.77 -18.73
N GLY A 323 -27.56 5.83 -17.80
CA GLY A 323 -27.74 6.11 -16.35
C GLY A 323 -26.48 6.50 -15.57
N ILE A 324 -26.65 7.10 -14.38
CA ILE A 324 -25.57 7.35 -13.41
C ILE A 324 -25.55 6.22 -12.36
N ARG A 325 -24.37 5.67 -12.05
CA ARG A 325 -24.16 4.71 -10.95
C ARG A 325 -23.47 5.39 -9.77
N HIS A 326 -23.86 5.09 -8.54
CA HIS A 326 -23.23 5.63 -7.32
C HIS A 326 -21.84 5.02 -7.07
N GLY A 327 -21.76 3.69 -6.90
CA GLY A 327 -20.49 2.95 -6.81
C GLY A 327 -19.84 2.82 -5.43
N ASP A 328 -20.24 3.62 -4.42
CA ASP A 328 -19.78 3.48 -3.02
C ASP A 328 -20.91 3.73 -2.00
N LEU A 329 -22.03 3.00 -2.12
CA LEU A 329 -23.12 3.11 -1.14
C LEU A 329 -22.79 2.35 0.15
N LYS A 330 -22.79 3.07 1.28
CA LYS A 330 -22.56 2.56 2.64
C LYS A 330 -23.29 3.42 3.68
N PRO A 331 -23.48 2.97 4.93
CA PRO A 331 -24.21 3.72 5.96
C PRO A 331 -23.63 5.12 6.23
N ALA A 332 -22.30 5.28 6.19
CA ALA A 332 -21.65 6.59 6.33
C ALA A 332 -22.04 7.59 5.21
N ASN A 333 -22.46 7.08 4.04
CA ASN A 333 -22.87 7.88 2.87
C ASN A 333 -24.39 8.07 2.79
N ILE A 334 -25.15 7.73 3.85
CA ILE A 334 -26.57 8.06 3.99
C ILE A 334 -26.71 9.04 5.15
N LEU A 335 -27.06 10.29 4.86
CA LEU A 335 -27.17 11.37 5.83
C LEU A 335 -28.62 11.57 6.29
N ILE A 336 -28.81 11.88 7.57
CA ILE A 336 -30.14 12.09 8.16
C ILE A 336 -30.36 13.57 8.48
N PHE A 337 -31.46 14.11 7.97
CA PHE A 337 -31.93 15.48 8.22
C PHE A 337 -33.14 15.43 9.14
N LYS A 338 -33.02 16.02 10.34
CA LYS A 338 -34.09 15.97 11.35
C LYS A 338 -35.39 16.56 10.81
N SER A 339 -36.49 15.90 11.14
CA SER A 339 -37.85 16.43 10.97
C SER A 339 -38.18 17.40 12.11
N ASP A 340 -39.01 18.40 11.83
CA ASP A 340 -39.61 19.26 12.87
C ASP A 340 -40.61 18.48 13.74
N ASP A 341 -41.16 17.38 13.21
CA ASP A 341 -41.97 16.42 13.97
C ASP A 341 -41.05 15.43 14.72
N PRO A 342 -41.00 15.47 16.06
CA PRO A 342 -40.14 14.59 16.87
C PRO A 342 -40.56 13.11 16.83
N LYS A 343 -41.73 12.78 16.25
CA LYS A 343 -42.16 11.40 16.03
C LYS A 343 -41.54 10.75 14.79
N ARG A 344 -40.91 11.55 13.92
CA ARG A 344 -40.24 11.09 12.70
C ARG A 344 -38.73 11.14 12.88
N ILE A 345 -38.04 10.19 12.27
CA ILE A 345 -36.58 10.11 12.16
C ILE A 345 -36.06 11.31 11.35
N GLY A 346 -36.83 11.73 10.34
CA GLY A 346 -36.42 12.74 9.37
C GLY A 346 -36.07 12.14 8.03
N THR A 347 -35.49 12.94 7.15
CA THR A 347 -35.23 12.55 5.75
C THR A 347 -33.85 11.93 5.59
N MET A 348 -33.79 10.70 5.07
CA MET A 348 -32.53 10.04 4.71
C MET A 348 -32.11 10.42 3.29
N LYS A 349 -30.88 10.91 3.10
CA LYS A 349 -30.35 11.34 1.80
C LYS A 349 -29.05 10.62 1.45
N ILE A 350 -28.94 10.14 0.21
CA ILE A 350 -27.70 9.57 -0.33
C ILE A 350 -26.69 10.69 -0.60
N ALA A 351 -25.45 10.52 -0.15
CA ALA A 351 -24.36 11.48 -0.25
C ALA A 351 -23.06 10.85 -0.80
N ASP A 352 -22.03 11.70 -1.00
CA ASP A 352 -20.69 11.36 -1.49
C ASP A 352 -20.63 10.77 -2.92
N MET A 353 -21.02 11.60 -3.89
CA MET A 353 -21.05 11.25 -5.32
C MET A 353 -19.65 11.24 -6.00
N GLY A 354 -18.55 11.41 -5.25
CA GLY A 354 -17.18 11.55 -5.79
C GLY A 354 -16.66 10.37 -6.61
N LEU A 355 -17.30 9.19 -6.49
CA LEU A 355 -16.99 7.97 -7.26
C LEU A 355 -18.04 7.62 -8.33
N ALA A 356 -19.05 8.47 -8.54
CA ALA A 356 -20.16 8.20 -9.45
C ALA A 356 -19.73 8.17 -10.93
N LYS A 357 -20.21 7.20 -11.72
CA LYS A 357 -19.80 6.97 -13.13
C LYS A 357 -20.98 7.07 -14.10
N TYR A 358 -20.81 7.77 -15.24
CA TYR A 358 -21.81 7.94 -16.32
C TYR A 358 -21.64 6.90 -17.44
N HIS A 359 -22.73 6.30 -17.91
CA HIS A 359 -22.69 5.07 -18.73
C HIS A 359 -22.85 5.21 -20.27
N GLN A 360 -22.46 6.35 -20.89
CA GLN A 360 -22.53 6.48 -22.36
C GLN A 360 -21.21 6.79 -23.11
N VAL A 361 -20.08 7.13 -22.46
CA VAL A 361 -18.86 7.57 -23.22
C VAL A 361 -17.53 6.88 -22.81
N GLN A 362 -17.51 5.82 -21.99
CA GLN A 362 -16.24 5.16 -21.62
C GLN A 362 -16.20 3.65 -21.84
N THR A 363 -16.79 3.20 -22.95
CA THR A 363 -16.61 1.83 -23.44
C THR A 363 -15.45 1.70 -24.45
N ARG A 364 -14.67 2.79 -24.71
CA ARG A 364 -13.53 2.77 -25.64
C ARG A 364 -12.25 3.51 -25.21
N LEU A 365 -12.16 3.99 -23.98
CA LEU A 365 -10.90 4.47 -23.38
C LEU A 365 -10.72 3.86 -21.99
N ARG A 366 -10.43 2.56 -21.92
CA ARG A 366 -10.08 1.87 -20.67
C ARG A 366 -9.05 0.78 -20.91
N ARG A 367 -7.78 1.11 -20.71
CA ARG A 367 -6.69 0.16 -20.42
C ARG A 367 -6.14 0.27 -18.99
N ASN A 368 -6.71 1.18 -18.19
CA ASN A 368 -6.41 1.33 -16.78
C ASN A 368 -7.64 0.87 -15.99
N ALA A 369 -7.41 -0.06 -15.05
CA ALA A 369 -8.40 -0.38 -14.02
C ALA A 369 -8.78 0.93 -13.32
N THR A 370 -10.08 1.19 -13.18
CA THR A 370 -10.52 2.42 -12.50
C THR A 370 -9.98 2.40 -11.07
N SER A 371 -9.11 3.36 -10.77
CA SER A 371 -8.59 3.66 -9.45
C SER A 371 -9.71 4.17 -8.55
N SER A 372 -10.37 3.23 -7.89
CA SER A 372 -11.12 3.50 -6.67
C SER A 372 -11.09 2.23 -5.82
N ARG A 373 -9.90 1.84 -5.33
CA ARG A 373 -9.74 0.84 -4.25
C ARG A 373 -10.08 1.42 -2.85
N TYR A 374 -10.90 2.47 -2.82
CA TYR A 374 -11.30 3.18 -1.61
C TYR A 374 -12.81 3.00 -1.33
N GLY A 375 -13.46 2.01 -1.97
CA GLY A 375 -14.79 1.56 -1.59
C GLY A 375 -14.71 0.68 -0.34
N THR A 376 -15.72 0.77 0.54
CA THR A 376 -15.79 -0.11 1.71
C THR A 376 -16.18 -1.52 1.26
N SER A 377 -15.21 -2.46 1.24
CA SER A 377 -15.35 -3.85 0.75
C SER A 377 -16.64 -4.57 1.19
N ARG A 378 -17.10 -4.32 2.44
CA ARG A 378 -18.34 -4.87 3.01
C ARG A 378 -19.59 -4.71 2.14
N TYR A 379 -19.70 -3.62 1.39
CA TYR A 379 -20.88 -3.29 0.59
C TYR A 379 -20.69 -3.56 -0.91
N GLU A 380 -19.55 -4.12 -1.32
CA GLU A 380 -19.27 -4.45 -2.71
C GLU A 380 -19.92 -5.79 -3.11
N PRO A 381 -20.43 -5.91 -4.35
CA PRO A 381 -21.02 -7.13 -4.85
C PRO A 381 -19.95 -8.12 -5.37
N PRO A 382 -20.30 -9.41 -5.52
CA PRO A 382 -19.35 -10.44 -5.93
C PRO A 382 -18.68 -10.22 -7.28
N GLU A 383 -19.38 -9.61 -8.23
CA GLU A 383 -18.85 -9.30 -9.56
C GLU A 383 -17.77 -8.18 -9.54
N ALA A 384 -17.57 -7.49 -8.41
CA ALA A 384 -16.49 -6.51 -8.26
C ALA A 384 -15.12 -7.15 -7.96
N GLY A 385 -15.10 -8.34 -7.37
CA GLY A 385 -13.87 -8.99 -6.86
C GLY A 385 -13.47 -10.31 -7.53
N ALA A 386 -14.32 -10.94 -8.36
CA ALA A 386 -14.07 -12.29 -8.91
C ALA A 386 -13.26 -12.30 -10.24
N PRO A 387 -12.09 -13.00 -10.32
CA PRO A 387 -11.23 -13.02 -11.51
C PRO A 387 -11.83 -13.64 -12.79
N LYS A 388 -12.77 -14.60 -12.63
CA LYS A 388 -13.33 -15.41 -13.73
C LYS A 388 -14.61 -14.83 -14.37
N LEU A 389 -15.16 -13.73 -13.88
CA LEU A 389 -16.30 -13.04 -14.50
C LEU A 389 -15.89 -11.93 -15.49
N ASN A 390 -14.60 -11.92 -15.88
CA ASN A 390 -13.98 -11.03 -16.87
C ASN A 390 -14.45 -11.26 -18.33
N THR A 391 -15.74 -11.54 -18.55
CA THR A 391 -16.38 -10.97 -19.74
C THR A 391 -16.66 -9.52 -19.41
N THR A 392 -15.90 -8.57 -19.96
CA THR A 392 -16.27 -7.15 -19.91
C THR A 392 -17.66 -6.98 -20.52
N PRO A 393 -18.64 -6.55 -19.72
CA PRO A 393 -19.26 -5.29 -20.07
C PRO A 393 -19.39 -4.39 -18.84
N ALA A 394 -19.19 -3.09 -19.05
CA ALA A 394 -19.52 -1.98 -18.15
C ALA A 394 -20.28 -2.38 -16.86
N MET A 395 -19.58 -2.38 -15.72
CA MET A 395 -20.13 -2.64 -14.37
C MET A 395 -21.56 -2.09 -14.19
N SER A 396 -22.52 -2.98 -13.94
CA SER A 396 -23.98 -2.72 -14.00
C SER A 396 -24.50 -1.79 -12.90
N ARG A 397 -25.65 -1.15 -13.14
CA ARG A 397 -26.47 -0.44 -12.13
C ARG A 397 -26.89 -1.36 -10.96
N LEU A 398 -26.85 -2.68 -11.16
CA LEU A 398 -27.13 -3.70 -10.15
C LEU A 398 -26.10 -3.75 -9.00
N TYR A 399 -25.00 -3.01 -9.12
CA TYR A 399 -24.03 -2.81 -8.05
C TYR A 399 -24.68 -2.14 -6.84
N ASP A 400 -25.31 -0.97 -7.08
CA ASP A 400 -25.87 -0.15 -6.00
C ASP A 400 -27.03 -0.86 -5.27
N THR A 401 -27.76 -1.74 -5.95
CA THR A 401 -28.82 -2.56 -5.36
C THR A 401 -28.31 -3.66 -4.43
N TRP A 402 -27.11 -4.20 -4.68
CA TRP A 402 -26.46 -5.12 -3.74
C TRP A 402 -26.04 -4.38 -2.47
N SER A 403 -25.37 -3.23 -2.63
CA SER A 403 -24.97 -2.38 -1.50
C SER A 403 -26.17 -2.00 -0.63
N MET A 404 -27.30 -1.65 -1.26
CA MET A 404 -28.56 -1.38 -0.55
C MET A 404 -29.09 -2.62 0.20
N GLY A 405 -28.92 -3.83 -0.36
CA GLY A 405 -29.23 -5.09 0.32
C GLY A 405 -28.43 -5.32 1.59
N CYS A 406 -27.12 -5.01 1.57
CA CYS A 406 -26.27 -5.08 2.76
C CYS A 406 -26.73 -4.09 3.84
N ILE A 407 -27.04 -2.85 3.44
CA ILE A 407 -27.52 -1.79 4.35
C ILE A 407 -28.88 -2.17 4.98
N PHE A 408 -29.83 -2.67 4.19
CA PHE A 408 -31.16 -3.05 4.67
C PHE A 408 -31.10 -4.23 5.65
N LEU A 409 -30.17 -5.18 5.46
CA LEU A 409 -29.96 -6.28 6.41
C LEU A 409 -29.43 -5.76 7.75
N GLN A 410 -28.44 -4.86 7.75
CA GLN A 410 -27.93 -4.24 8.98
C GLN A 410 -29.02 -3.43 9.69
N PHE A 411 -29.83 -2.70 8.92
CA PHE A 411 -30.97 -1.96 9.45
C PHE A 411 -31.95 -2.89 10.19
N LEU A 412 -32.30 -4.05 9.60
CA LEU A 412 -33.17 -5.05 10.23
C LEU A 412 -32.57 -5.62 11.53
N VAL A 413 -31.27 -5.91 11.52
CA VAL A 413 -30.56 -6.40 12.72
C VAL A 413 -30.62 -5.37 13.84
N TRP A 414 -30.28 -4.12 13.53
CA TRP A 414 -30.33 -3.03 14.49
C TRP A 414 -31.75 -2.83 15.03
N LEU A 415 -32.75 -2.77 14.14
CA LEU A 415 -34.14 -2.50 14.49
C LEU A 415 -34.72 -3.53 15.47
N LEU A 416 -34.37 -4.81 15.30
CA LEU A 416 -34.93 -5.91 16.09
C LEU A 416 -34.12 -6.27 17.33
N GLN A 417 -32.80 -6.02 17.32
CA GLN A 417 -31.88 -6.54 18.34
C GLN A 417 -30.94 -5.47 18.94
N GLY A 418 -31.02 -4.23 18.45
CA GLY A 418 -30.27 -3.10 18.94
C GLY A 418 -28.82 -3.03 18.45
N LYS A 419 -28.10 -2.00 18.93
CA LYS A 419 -26.74 -1.66 18.50
C LYS A 419 -25.70 -2.74 18.82
N GLU A 420 -25.79 -3.38 19.98
CA GLU A 420 -24.81 -4.40 20.39
C GLU A 420 -24.92 -5.64 19.51
N ALA A 421 -26.14 -6.01 19.12
CA ALA A 421 -26.35 -7.11 18.18
C ALA A 421 -25.89 -6.77 16.75
N LEU A 422 -26.03 -5.51 16.32
CA LEU A 422 -25.48 -5.07 15.03
C LEU A 422 -23.94 -5.08 15.06
N LYS A 423 -23.33 -4.55 16.13
CA LYS A 423 -21.89 -4.56 16.33
C LYS A 423 -21.36 -5.99 16.35
N SER A 424 -21.93 -6.84 17.20
CA SER A 424 -21.59 -8.25 17.29
C SER A 424 -21.82 -8.98 15.97
N PHE A 425 -22.86 -8.66 15.19
CA PHE A 425 -23.05 -9.24 13.85
C PHE A 425 -21.94 -8.82 12.88
N ASN A 426 -21.58 -7.53 12.85
CA ASN A 426 -20.53 -7.02 11.98
C ASN A 426 -19.15 -7.57 12.36
N GLU A 427 -18.87 -7.70 13.66
CA GLU A 427 -17.68 -8.34 14.23
C GLU A 427 -17.68 -9.84 13.96
N SER A 428 -18.83 -10.51 14.07
CA SER A 428 -18.95 -11.95 13.82
C SER A 428 -18.62 -12.29 12.37
N ILE A 429 -18.96 -11.45 11.38
CA ILE A 429 -18.55 -11.67 9.99
C ILE A 429 -17.03 -11.59 9.86
N HIS A 430 -16.40 -10.61 10.54
CA HIS A 430 -14.94 -10.49 10.59
C HIS A 430 -14.30 -11.69 11.31
N GLU A 431 -14.78 -12.05 12.50
CA GLU A 431 -14.33 -13.21 13.24
C GLU A 431 -14.54 -14.52 12.48
N TYR A 432 -15.66 -14.67 11.77
CA TYR A 432 -15.96 -15.88 11.02
C TYR A 432 -15.07 -15.99 9.79
N ASN A 433 -14.78 -14.87 9.12
CA ASN A 433 -13.78 -14.84 8.05
C ASN A 433 -12.37 -15.09 8.59
N ILE A 434 -12.03 -14.63 9.80
CA ILE A 434 -10.77 -14.96 10.47
C ILE A 434 -10.73 -16.46 10.82
N LYS A 435 -11.80 -17.00 11.43
CA LYS A 435 -11.90 -18.40 11.84
C LYS A 435 -11.85 -19.37 10.67
N ASN A 436 -12.45 -19.00 9.53
CA ASN A 436 -12.55 -19.85 8.33
C ASN A 436 -11.62 -19.41 7.19
N GLN A 437 -10.72 -18.46 7.44
CA GLN A 437 -9.68 -18.00 6.49
C GLN A 437 -10.22 -17.48 5.14
N TRP A 438 -11.39 -16.82 5.13
CA TRP A 438 -12.05 -16.29 3.91
C TRP A 438 -11.89 -14.79 3.68
N GLY A 439 -11.14 -14.10 4.55
CA GLY A 439 -10.87 -12.67 4.47
C GLY A 439 -9.78 -12.27 5.46
N SER A 440 -9.34 -11.02 5.40
CA SER A 440 -8.17 -10.54 6.14
C SER A 440 -8.43 -10.11 7.60
N MET A 441 -7.50 -10.28 8.56
CA MET A 441 -7.47 -9.64 9.89
C MET A 441 -7.33 -8.12 9.72
N TYR A 442 -6.78 -7.69 8.58
CA TYR A 442 -6.76 -6.29 8.16
C TYR A 442 -8.00 -5.92 7.30
N ASP A 443 -8.83 -6.89 6.87
CA ASP A 443 -10.17 -6.60 6.34
C ASP A 443 -11.07 -6.27 7.51
N LEU A 444 -10.95 -5.03 7.99
CA LEU A 444 -11.82 -4.47 9.04
C LEU A 444 -13.32 -4.66 8.71
N GLU A 445 -13.63 -4.82 7.42
CA GLU A 445 -14.97 -4.88 6.87
C GLU A 445 -15.11 -5.86 5.69
N PRO A 446 -15.18 -7.19 5.94
CA PRO A 446 -15.31 -8.19 4.89
C PRO A 446 -16.67 -8.13 4.14
N PRO A 447 -16.69 -8.55 2.85
CA PRO A 447 -17.90 -8.55 2.03
C PRO A 447 -18.94 -9.59 2.48
N TYR A 448 -20.18 -9.40 2.04
CA TYR A 448 -21.31 -10.30 2.35
C TYR A 448 -21.31 -11.60 1.53
N TYR A 449 -20.24 -11.85 0.78
CA TYR A 449 -20.05 -13.04 -0.04
C TYR A 449 -18.66 -13.61 0.22
N ILE A 450 -18.48 -14.88 -0.16
CA ILE A 450 -17.21 -15.57 -0.19
C ILE A 450 -16.99 -16.13 -1.59
N ILE A 451 -15.74 -16.31 -1.98
CA ILE A 451 -15.39 -17.01 -3.22
C ILE A 451 -14.97 -18.42 -2.82
N GLY A 452 -15.74 -19.41 -3.25
CA GLY A 452 -15.41 -20.82 -3.00
C GLY A 452 -14.18 -21.27 -3.76
N SER A 453 -13.65 -22.44 -3.42
CA SER A 453 -12.50 -23.07 -4.09
C SER A 453 -12.72 -23.31 -5.60
N ASP A 454 -13.98 -23.34 -6.06
CA ASP A 454 -14.35 -23.44 -7.47
C ASP A 454 -14.36 -22.09 -8.21
N ASN A 455 -13.89 -21.01 -7.56
CA ASN A 455 -13.97 -19.63 -8.04
C ASN A 455 -15.40 -19.13 -8.30
N LYS A 456 -16.42 -19.74 -7.68
CA LYS A 456 -17.78 -19.21 -7.68
C LYS A 456 -18.05 -18.43 -6.42
N ALA A 457 -18.64 -17.26 -6.59
CA ALA A 457 -19.12 -16.48 -5.47
C ALA A 457 -20.36 -17.15 -4.84
N GLN A 458 -20.43 -17.13 -3.52
CA GLN A 458 -21.57 -17.59 -2.74
C GLN A 458 -21.84 -16.60 -1.62
N LEU A 459 -23.09 -16.53 -1.13
CA LEU A 459 -23.41 -15.67 -0.01
C LEU A 459 -22.70 -16.18 1.25
N HIS A 460 -22.14 -15.26 2.05
CA HIS A 460 -21.40 -15.62 3.24
C HIS A 460 -22.28 -16.42 4.24
N PRO A 461 -21.81 -17.55 4.82
CA PRO A 461 -22.63 -18.43 5.66
C PRO A 461 -23.29 -17.76 6.86
N LEU A 462 -22.62 -16.81 7.52
CA LEU A 462 -23.28 -16.03 8.60
C LEU A 462 -24.45 -15.18 8.10
N ILE A 463 -24.46 -14.74 6.84
CA ILE A 463 -25.61 -14.03 6.27
C ILE A 463 -26.78 -15.02 6.09
N VAL A 464 -26.49 -16.24 5.64
CA VAL A 464 -27.47 -17.33 5.51
C VAL A 464 -28.00 -17.75 6.90
N GLN A 465 -27.14 -17.85 7.90
CA GLN A 465 -27.51 -18.10 9.28
C GLN A 465 -28.39 -16.97 9.83
N ARG A 466 -27.96 -15.72 9.63
CA ARG A 466 -28.69 -14.54 10.10
C ARG A 466 -30.07 -14.43 9.48
N PHE A 467 -30.19 -14.79 8.21
CA PHE A 467 -31.46 -14.97 7.53
C PHE A 467 -32.37 -15.99 8.22
N GLY A 468 -31.83 -17.11 8.70
CA GLY A 468 -32.57 -18.11 9.47
C GLY A 468 -33.03 -17.57 10.83
N GLU A 469 -32.14 -16.89 11.55
CA GLU A 469 -32.43 -16.28 12.86
C GLU A 469 -33.53 -15.21 12.74
N LEU A 470 -33.38 -14.26 11.82
CA LEU A 470 -34.35 -13.20 11.59
C LEU A 470 -35.70 -13.76 11.11
N SER A 471 -35.73 -14.89 10.39
CA SER A 471 -37.00 -15.51 9.98
C SER A 471 -37.85 -16.04 11.15
N ARG A 472 -37.27 -16.22 12.35
CA ARG A 472 -38.04 -16.57 13.56
C ARG A 472 -38.75 -15.35 14.16
N SER A 473 -38.11 -14.19 14.09
CA SER A 473 -38.64 -12.92 14.60
C SER A 473 -39.46 -12.14 13.55
N CYS A 474 -39.24 -12.39 12.26
CA CYS A 474 -39.94 -11.80 11.14
C CYS A 474 -40.88 -12.83 10.51
N THR A 475 -42.11 -12.91 11.02
CA THR A 475 -43.12 -13.85 10.50
C THR A 475 -43.55 -13.48 9.08
N ARG A 476 -43.80 -14.51 8.24
CA ARG A 476 -44.41 -14.32 6.91
C ARG A 476 -45.77 -13.61 7.13
N ASN A 477 -46.02 -12.52 6.38
CA ASN A 477 -47.16 -11.60 6.48
C ASN A 477 -47.00 -10.36 7.40
N THR A 478 -45.82 -10.08 7.94
CA THR A 478 -45.51 -8.79 8.59
C THR A 478 -44.68 -7.89 7.68
N ALA A 479 -44.66 -6.58 7.94
CA ALA A 479 -43.86 -5.64 7.15
C ALA A 479 -42.35 -5.96 7.20
N LEU A 480 -41.84 -6.35 8.37
CA LEU A 480 -40.46 -6.80 8.55
C LEU A 480 -40.19 -8.16 7.87
N GLY A 481 -41.17 -9.06 7.87
CA GLY A 481 -41.12 -10.33 7.12
C GLY A 481 -41.04 -10.12 5.61
N ASP A 482 -41.83 -9.17 5.08
CA ASP A 482 -41.81 -8.81 3.67
C ASP A 482 -40.48 -8.15 3.29
N LEU A 483 -39.94 -7.26 4.12
CA LEU A 483 -38.61 -6.65 3.91
C LEU A 483 -37.50 -7.72 3.88
N LEU A 484 -37.51 -8.64 4.85
CA LEU A 484 -36.56 -9.76 4.89
C LEU A 484 -36.69 -10.65 3.64
N HIS A 485 -37.91 -10.86 3.14
CA HIS A 485 -38.14 -11.59 1.90
C HIS A 485 -37.55 -10.87 0.69
N ILE A 486 -37.73 -9.55 0.57
CA ILE A 486 -37.14 -8.73 -0.51
C ILE A 486 -35.60 -8.85 -0.49
N ILE A 487 -34.97 -8.72 0.69
CA ILE A 487 -33.51 -8.82 0.81
C ILE A 487 -33.01 -10.18 0.28
N LYS A 488 -33.63 -11.29 0.71
CA LYS A 488 -33.26 -12.66 0.30
C LYS A 488 -33.54 -12.97 -1.17
N ALA A 489 -34.67 -12.49 -1.69
CA ALA A 489 -35.20 -12.91 -2.99
C ALA A 489 -34.88 -11.94 -4.13
N LYS A 490 -34.37 -10.74 -3.83
CA LYS A 490 -34.16 -9.67 -4.81
C LYS A 490 -32.89 -8.84 -4.65
N LEU A 491 -32.28 -8.76 -3.46
CA LEU A 491 -31.11 -7.89 -3.26
C LEU A 491 -29.79 -8.66 -3.11
N LEU A 492 -29.67 -9.53 -2.10
CA LEU A 492 -28.47 -10.31 -1.82
C LEU A 492 -28.45 -11.62 -2.63
N ILE A 493 -28.49 -11.48 -3.96
CA ILE A 493 -28.40 -12.57 -4.94
C ILE A 493 -27.10 -12.43 -5.72
N VAL A 494 -26.32 -13.51 -5.76
CA VAL A 494 -25.04 -13.58 -6.48
C VAL A 494 -25.29 -13.56 -8.00
N ASP A 495 -26.25 -14.33 -8.49
CA ASP A 495 -26.55 -14.44 -9.92
C ASP A 495 -27.14 -13.15 -10.52
N LEU A 496 -26.54 -12.70 -11.62
CA LEU A 496 -27.03 -11.60 -12.43
C LEU A 496 -28.06 -12.09 -13.46
N PRO A 497 -29.07 -11.28 -13.83
CA PRO A 497 -30.04 -11.65 -14.84
C PRO A 497 -29.37 -11.89 -16.20
N SER A 498 -29.79 -12.96 -16.91
CA SER A 498 -29.29 -13.26 -18.26
C SER A 498 -29.70 -12.16 -19.24
N SER A 499 -28.81 -11.79 -20.18
CA SER A 499 -28.96 -10.66 -21.12
C SER A 499 -30.18 -10.75 -22.06
N ARG A 500 -30.93 -11.85 -22.02
CA ARG A 500 -32.12 -12.11 -22.85
C ARG A 500 -33.46 -11.82 -22.15
N GLU A 501 -33.48 -11.56 -20.84
CA GLU A 501 -34.73 -11.28 -20.12
C GLU A 501 -34.89 -9.77 -19.88
N ARG A 502 -35.60 -9.09 -20.78
CA ARG A 502 -36.18 -7.78 -20.45
C ARG A 502 -37.31 -8.02 -19.44
N PRO A 503 -37.33 -7.36 -18.26
CA PRO A 503 -38.46 -7.46 -17.36
C PRO A 503 -39.64 -6.73 -17.99
N THR A 504 -40.49 -7.47 -18.72
CA THR A 504 -41.81 -6.98 -19.12
C THR A 504 -42.67 -6.82 -17.87
N SER A 505 -43.34 -5.68 -17.77
CA SER A 505 -44.16 -5.15 -16.66
C SER A 505 -45.42 -5.96 -16.29
N ARG A 506 -45.41 -7.29 -16.43
CA ARG A 506 -46.58 -8.14 -16.09
C ARG A 506 -46.31 -9.08 -14.93
N TRP A 507 -46.97 -8.75 -13.82
CA TRP A 507 -47.26 -9.57 -12.65
C TRP A 507 -47.51 -11.04 -12.96
N VAL A 508 -46.73 -11.96 -12.37
CA VAL A 508 -47.11 -13.37 -12.20
C VAL A 508 -46.49 -13.96 -10.92
N SER A 509 -47.36 -14.52 -10.08
CA SER A 509 -47.25 -15.54 -9.02
C SER A 509 -45.88 -15.92 -8.42
N LEU A 510 -45.88 -16.02 -7.08
CA LEU A 510 -44.87 -16.65 -6.21
C LEU A 510 -44.76 -18.17 -6.44
N SER A 511 -44.35 -18.61 -7.63
CA SER A 511 -43.91 -20.00 -7.82
C SER A 511 -42.40 -20.11 -7.57
N GLU A 512 -41.99 -21.00 -6.68
CA GLU A 512 -40.59 -21.33 -6.35
C GLU A 512 -39.76 -21.91 -7.53
N SER A 513 -40.30 -21.89 -8.75
CA SER A 513 -39.79 -22.59 -9.92
C SER A 513 -39.03 -21.72 -10.95
N ARG A 514 -38.73 -20.45 -10.66
CA ARG A 514 -37.89 -19.60 -11.54
C ARG A 514 -36.52 -19.28 -10.92
N PRO A 515 -35.44 -19.16 -11.72
CA PRO A 515 -34.13 -18.77 -11.22
C PRO A 515 -34.19 -17.38 -10.58
N ARG A 516 -33.61 -17.26 -9.38
CA ARG A 516 -33.56 -16.01 -8.62
C ARG A 516 -32.49 -15.10 -9.23
N TYR A 517 -32.82 -13.85 -9.55
CA TYR A 517 -31.88 -12.86 -10.06
C TYR A 517 -31.96 -11.54 -9.27
N ARG A 518 -30.84 -10.80 -9.23
CA ARG A 518 -30.75 -9.50 -8.54
C ARG A 518 -31.63 -8.44 -9.22
N ALA A 519 -32.44 -7.72 -8.42
CA ALA A 519 -33.39 -6.72 -8.88
C ALA A 519 -32.73 -5.37 -9.19
N THR A 520 -33.33 -4.59 -10.10
CA THR A 520 -32.98 -3.19 -10.35
C THR A 520 -33.55 -2.26 -9.27
N ALA A 521 -33.08 -1.02 -9.18
CA ALA A 521 -33.60 -0.03 -8.22
C ALA A 521 -35.11 0.22 -8.40
N GLN A 522 -35.60 0.24 -9.65
CA GLN A 522 -37.03 0.29 -9.96
C GLN A 522 -37.80 -0.87 -9.32
N VAL A 523 -37.33 -2.11 -9.52
CA VAL A 523 -37.99 -3.30 -8.95
C VAL A 523 -37.90 -3.29 -7.42
N LEU A 524 -36.81 -2.79 -6.82
CA LEU A 524 -36.72 -2.60 -5.37
C LEU A 524 -37.79 -1.63 -4.87
N ARG A 525 -37.92 -0.45 -5.48
CA ARG A 525 -38.93 0.55 -5.13
C ARG A 525 -40.34 -0.02 -5.27
N GLU A 526 -40.66 -0.64 -6.41
CA GLU A 526 -41.96 -1.29 -6.66
C GLU A 526 -42.27 -2.40 -5.62
N ARG A 527 -41.27 -3.12 -5.11
CA ARG A 527 -41.48 -4.16 -4.08
C ARG A 527 -41.68 -3.57 -2.69
N LEU A 528 -41.00 -2.47 -2.36
CA LEU A 528 -41.23 -1.73 -1.12
C LEU A 528 -42.63 -1.09 -1.09
N ASP A 529 -43.14 -0.64 -2.24
CA ASP A 529 -44.51 -0.12 -2.38
C ASP A 529 -45.60 -1.15 -2.02
N LEU A 530 -45.30 -2.45 -2.09
CA LEU A 530 -46.22 -3.54 -1.76
C LEU A 530 -46.25 -3.91 -0.28
N ILE A 531 -45.34 -3.34 0.53
CA ILE A 531 -45.38 -3.54 1.98
C ILE A 531 -46.53 -2.68 2.52
N GLU A 532 -47.68 -3.32 2.76
CA GLU A 532 -48.88 -2.61 3.23
C GLU A 532 -48.66 -1.97 4.61
N PRO A 533 -49.05 -0.69 4.81
CA PRO A 533 -48.99 -0.03 6.12
C PRO A 533 -49.75 -0.79 7.23
N ARG A 534 -50.82 -1.52 6.87
CA ARG A 534 -51.60 -2.36 7.81
C ARG A 534 -50.78 -3.48 8.46
N LYS A 535 -49.70 -3.94 7.82
CA LYS A 535 -48.81 -4.97 8.39
C LYS A 535 -47.86 -4.41 9.46
N CYS A 536 -47.60 -3.10 9.50
CA CYS A 536 -46.79 -2.47 10.55
C CYS A 536 -47.49 -2.47 11.92
N ALA A 537 -48.83 -2.42 11.95
CA ALA A 537 -49.62 -2.47 13.18
C ALA A 537 -49.53 -3.82 13.92
N SER A 538 -49.25 -4.92 13.20
CA SER A 538 -49.12 -6.27 13.79
C SER A 538 -47.80 -6.52 14.53
N VAL A 539 -46.79 -5.66 14.35
CA VAL A 539 -45.45 -5.79 14.95
C VAL A 539 -45.42 -5.37 16.42
N ALA A 540 -46.43 -4.61 16.87
CA ALA A 540 -46.60 -4.25 18.28
C ALA A 540 -46.79 -5.46 19.21
N LEU A 541 -47.20 -6.63 18.68
CA LEU A 541 -47.35 -7.85 19.48
C LEU A 541 -46.02 -8.56 19.79
N LEU A 542 -44.96 -8.33 19.01
CA LEU A 542 -43.64 -8.97 19.21
C LEU A 542 -42.78 -8.27 20.27
N ALA A 543 -43.01 -6.97 20.49
CA ALA A 543 -42.34 -6.21 21.56
C ALA A 543 -42.73 -6.71 22.98
N ALA A 544 -43.89 -7.36 23.12
CA ALA A 544 -44.35 -7.93 24.38
C ALA A 544 -43.72 -9.30 24.74
N ILE A 545 -42.94 -9.92 23.84
CA ILE A 545 -42.36 -11.26 24.06
C ILE A 545 -40.87 -11.19 24.45
N VAL A 546 -40.21 -10.03 24.29
CA VAL A 546 -38.76 -9.89 24.50
C VAL A 546 -38.38 -9.50 25.95
N GLU A 547 -39.35 -9.20 26.82
CA GLU A 547 -39.10 -9.07 28.27
C GLU A 547 -39.24 -10.44 28.97
N TYR A 548 -38.24 -11.30 28.85
CA TYR A 548 -38.04 -12.42 29.78
C TYR A 548 -36.54 -12.59 30.09
N PRO A 549 -36.10 -12.44 31.36
CA PRO A 549 -34.68 -12.44 31.69
C PRO A 549 -34.08 -13.86 31.66
N ALA A 550 -32.84 -13.94 31.16
CA ALA A 550 -32.01 -15.12 31.05
C ALA A 550 -31.49 -15.62 32.42
N SER A 551 -32.38 -16.00 33.34
CA SER A 551 -32.03 -16.46 34.69
C SER A 551 -32.49 -17.89 35.03
N ARG A 552 -32.88 -18.70 34.04
CA ARG A 552 -33.12 -20.14 34.28
C ARG A 552 -32.76 -20.99 33.06
N LEU A 553 -31.55 -21.54 33.08
CA LEU A 553 -31.20 -22.86 32.54
C LEU A 553 -29.91 -23.27 33.25
N GLY A 554 -30.08 -23.83 34.44
CA GLY A 554 -28.98 -24.32 35.26
C GLY A 554 -28.49 -25.69 34.78
N TRP A 555 -27.18 -25.86 34.77
CA TRP A 555 -26.52 -27.14 34.98
C TRP A 555 -25.47 -26.96 36.08
N VAL A 556 -25.76 -27.66 37.17
CA VAL A 556 -25.15 -27.83 38.50
C VAL A 556 -23.61 -27.81 38.54
N GLU A 557 -23.06 -26.93 39.39
CA GLU A 557 -21.77 -27.12 40.08
C GLU A 557 -22.04 -27.81 41.41
N GLU A 558 -21.27 -28.85 41.74
CA GLU A 558 -21.06 -29.23 43.14
C GLU A 558 -19.74 -30.02 43.32
N ALA A 559 -19.07 -29.69 44.43
CA ALA A 559 -17.98 -30.38 45.10
C ALA A 559 -16.53 -30.06 44.70
N ASP A 560 -16.04 -28.97 45.27
CA ASP A 560 -14.65 -28.85 45.75
C ASP A 560 -14.59 -29.40 47.18
N GLN A 561 -13.77 -30.43 47.44
CA GLN A 561 -13.10 -30.63 48.74
C GLN A 561 -12.09 -31.80 48.72
N ALA A 562 -10.91 -31.50 49.29
CA ALA A 562 -10.02 -32.37 50.08
C ALA A 562 -8.68 -32.85 49.47
N THR A 563 -7.62 -32.15 49.91
CA THR A 563 -6.43 -32.66 50.65
C THR A 563 -5.30 -33.45 49.95
N ASP A 564 -4.11 -32.82 49.99
CA ASP A 564 -2.81 -33.27 50.53
C ASP A 564 -1.93 -34.39 49.90
N LYS A 565 -0.63 -34.02 49.81
CA LYS A 565 0.64 -34.80 49.97
C LYS A 565 1.20 -35.66 48.83
N ALA A 566 2.41 -35.32 48.37
CA ALA A 566 3.69 -35.98 48.73
C ALA A 566 4.81 -35.81 47.66
N ASP A 567 5.80 -34.97 48.00
CA ASP A 567 7.25 -35.23 48.10
C ASP A 567 8.07 -36.21 47.20
N TYR A 568 9.22 -35.65 46.78
CA TYR A 568 10.62 -36.16 46.81
C TYR A 568 11.35 -36.81 45.60
N THR A 569 12.55 -36.26 45.37
CA THR A 569 13.85 -36.86 44.92
C THR A 569 14.03 -37.36 43.47
N ASN A 570 15.24 -37.51 42.91
CA ASN A 570 16.52 -36.77 42.88
C ASN A 570 17.35 -37.40 41.71
N GLU A 571 18.48 -36.79 41.34
CA GLU A 571 19.66 -37.37 40.61
C GLU A 571 19.87 -37.17 39.08
N ARG A 572 21.04 -36.59 38.78
CA ARG A 572 21.84 -36.64 37.53
C ARG A 572 23.10 -37.49 37.83
N PRO A 573 23.81 -38.05 36.82
CA PRO A 573 24.99 -37.34 36.28
C PRO A 573 25.30 -37.56 34.76
N CYS A 574 26.15 -36.67 34.22
CA CYS A 574 26.70 -36.63 32.85
C CYS A 574 27.75 -37.73 32.52
N HIS A 575 27.93 -38.11 31.24
CA HIS A 575 29.23 -38.20 30.54
C HIS A 575 29.15 -38.43 29.00
N ALA A 576 29.73 -37.48 28.24
CA ALA A 576 30.59 -37.54 27.03
C ALA A 576 30.28 -38.32 25.71
N TYR A 577 30.19 -37.51 24.62
CA TYR A 577 30.86 -37.57 23.28
C TYR A 577 30.67 -38.76 22.30
N LEU A 578 29.88 -38.53 21.23
CA LEU A 578 30.25 -38.45 19.80
C LEU A 578 29.04 -38.81 18.90
N GLY A 579 28.77 -37.96 17.90
CA GLY A 579 28.02 -38.31 16.68
C GLY A 579 26.49 -38.19 16.73
N ASP A 580 25.96 -37.05 16.28
CA ASP A 580 24.97 -37.00 15.19
C ASP A 580 24.34 -35.61 15.05
N CYS A 581 24.37 -35.10 13.81
CA CYS A 581 23.67 -33.90 13.34
C CYS A 581 22.13 -34.06 13.37
N ARG A 582 21.54 -34.26 14.56
CA ARG A 582 20.09 -34.30 14.79
C ARG A 582 19.59 -33.28 15.83
N ILE A 583 20.44 -32.37 16.29
CA ILE A 583 20.09 -31.43 17.38
C ILE A 583 19.33 -30.18 16.89
N TYR A 584 19.38 -29.82 15.60
CA TYR A 584 18.50 -28.76 15.07
C TYR A 584 17.04 -29.20 14.92
N ALA A 585 16.79 -30.51 14.77
CA ALA A 585 15.42 -31.04 14.76
C ALA A 585 14.81 -31.17 16.18
N ARG A 586 15.63 -31.20 17.24
CA ARG A 586 15.14 -31.36 18.62
C ARG A 586 14.81 -30.05 19.35
N LEU A 587 15.38 -28.91 18.94
CA LEU A 587 14.99 -27.63 19.55
C LEU A 587 13.62 -27.13 19.09
N CYS A 588 13.14 -27.57 17.92
CA CYS A 588 11.79 -27.26 17.44
C CYS A 588 10.68 -28.04 18.15
N LEU A 589 11.03 -29.06 18.95
CA LEU A 589 10.08 -29.97 19.59
C LEU A 589 9.85 -29.71 21.09
N HIS A 590 10.51 -28.72 21.69
CA HIS A 590 10.30 -28.34 23.09
C HIS A 590 9.54 -27.01 23.31
N LEU A 591 8.94 -26.45 22.26
CA LEU A 591 8.11 -25.23 22.36
C LEU A 591 6.63 -25.45 21.98
N GLN A 592 6.12 -26.69 22.03
CA GLN A 592 4.72 -26.99 21.67
C GLN A 592 3.77 -27.36 22.82
N PHE A 593 4.15 -27.24 24.10
CA PHE A 593 3.17 -27.37 25.19
C PHE A 593 3.37 -26.33 26.30
N MET A 594 2.91 -25.10 26.02
CA MET A 594 2.43 -24.11 26.98
C MET A 594 1.13 -23.50 26.40
N PRO A 595 -0.02 -23.56 27.08
CA PRO A 595 -1.28 -23.04 26.58
C PRO A 595 -1.37 -21.54 26.89
N ARG A 596 -0.61 -20.73 26.16
CA ARG A 596 -0.69 -19.26 26.03
C ARG A 596 0.32 -18.87 24.96
N PHE A 597 -0.12 -18.04 24.00
CA PHE A 597 0.62 -17.57 22.81
C PHE A 597 0.71 -18.52 21.60
N ASN A 598 -0.42 -18.88 21.01
CA ASN A 598 -0.46 -19.38 19.61
C ASN A 598 -0.49 -18.21 18.59
N HIS A 599 0.45 -17.28 18.74
CA HIS A 599 0.60 -16.09 17.90
C HIS A 599 1.50 -16.30 16.67
N TRP A 600 1.88 -17.53 16.31
CA TRP A 600 2.92 -17.74 15.27
C TRP A 600 2.45 -18.34 13.93
N LYS A 601 1.25 -18.94 13.83
CA LYS A 601 0.71 -19.45 12.54
C LYS A 601 -0.34 -18.55 11.87
N VAL A 602 -0.87 -17.56 12.59
CA VAL A 602 -1.82 -16.56 12.05
C VAL A 602 -1.10 -15.39 11.35
N ILE A 603 0.22 -15.28 11.49
CA ILE A 603 1.02 -14.20 10.90
C ILE A 603 1.33 -14.47 9.42
N ALA A 604 1.46 -15.72 8.98
CA ALA A 604 1.97 -16.01 7.63
C ALA A 604 0.93 -15.79 6.50
N ASN A 605 -0.36 -16.01 6.72
CA ASN A 605 -1.37 -15.89 5.65
C ASN A 605 -2.07 -14.52 5.62
N PHE A 606 -1.64 -13.55 6.45
CA PHE A 606 -2.28 -12.23 6.59
C PHE A 606 -1.70 -11.12 5.70
N LEU A 607 -0.71 -11.39 4.86
CA LEU A 607 0.24 -10.33 4.46
C LEU A 607 0.40 -10.09 2.94
N SER A 608 -0.54 -10.41 2.06
CA SER A 608 -0.27 -10.28 0.61
C SER A 608 -0.38 -8.86 0.00
N ILE A 609 -0.53 -7.80 0.79
CA ILE A 609 -0.19 -6.41 0.35
C ILE A 609 0.77 -5.71 1.35
N THR A 610 1.23 -6.40 2.39
CA THR A 610 2.19 -5.87 3.37
C THR A 610 3.43 -6.71 3.61
N TYR A 611 3.51 -7.95 3.09
CA TYR A 611 4.72 -8.74 2.94
C TYR A 611 4.73 -9.34 1.54
N LEU A 612 5.48 -8.68 0.69
CA LEU A 612 6.46 -9.39 -0.10
C LEU A 612 7.18 -10.45 0.80
N ASP A 613 6.99 -11.75 0.54
CA ASP A 613 7.67 -12.85 1.24
C ASP A 613 8.51 -13.63 0.24
N ILE A 614 9.83 -13.75 0.50
CA ILE A 614 10.77 -14.40 -0.42
C ILE A 614 10.59 -15.93 -0.44
N HIS A 615 9.87 -16.49 0.53
CA HIS A 615 9.71 -17.93 0.70
C HIS A 615 8.51 -18.53 -0.06
N VAL A 616 7.58 -17.71 -0.55
CA VAL A 616 6.37 -18.18 -1.27
C VAL A 616 6.57 -18.12 -2.78
N TRP A 617 6.54 -19.26 -3.47
CA TRP A 617 6.82 -19.36 -4.91
C TRP A 617 5.60 -19.74 -5.75
N ASP A 618 5.42 -19.05 -6.89
CA ASP A 618 4.48 -19.43 -7.94
C ASP A 618 5.14 -20.45 -8.87
N TYR A 619 4.46 -21.57 -9.16
CA TYR A 619 4.92 -22.60 -10.09
C TYR A 619 4.14 -22.50 -11.40
N LEU A 620 4.79 -21.99 -12.45
CA LEU A 620 4.18 -21.71 -13.74
C LEU A 620 4.36 -22.88 -14.70
N VAL A 621 3.29 -23.18 -15.46
CA VAL A 621 3.34 -24.18 -16.53
C VAL A 621 3.93 -23.57 -17.79
N ASP A 622 5.08 -24.07 -18.25
CA ASP A 622 5.76 -23.65 -19.47
C ASP A 622 6.18 -24.86 -20.31
N ASN A 623 5.18 -25.44 -20.99
CA ASN A 623 5.39 -26.60 -21.82
C ASN A 623 6.09 -26.25 -23.15
N ASP A 624 5.98 -25.02 -23.64
CA ASP A 624 6.67 -24.58 -24.86
C ASP A 624 8.19 -24.65 -24.68
N PHE A 625 8.71 -24.18 -23.54
CA PHE A 625 10.11 -24.35 -23.21
C PHE A 625 10.48 -25.83 -23.04
N ALA A 626 9.66 -26.60 -22.34
CA ALA A 626 9.91 -28.03 -22.12
C ALA A 626 10.02 -28.81 -23.44
N PHE A 627 9.13 -28.56 -24.40
CA PHE A 627 9.18 -29.19 -25.73
C PHE A 627 10.44 -28.81 -26.50
N LYS A 628 10.95 -27.57 -26.42
CA LYS A 628 12.24 -27.20 -27.05
C LYS A 628 13.41 -28.06 -26.54
N ILE A 629 13.39 -28.44 -25.27
CA ILE A 629 14.42 -29.29 -24.67
C ILE A 629 14.24 -30.76 -25.06
N ILE A 630 12.99 -31.22 -25.13
CA ILE A 630 12.64 -32.63 -25.33
C ILE A 630 12.62 -33.04 -26.82
N ASP A 631 12.09 -32.20 -27.72
CA ASP A 631 11.96 -32.47 -29.16
C ASP A 631 13.28 -32.36 -29.93
N ALA A 632 14.32 -31.73 -29.35
CA ALA A 632 15.63 -31.52 -29.96
C ALA A 632 16.54 -32.77 -29.93
N GLY A 633 15.95 -33.95 -30.15
CA GLY A 633 16.48 -35.29 -29.87
C GLY A 633 17.96 -35.56 -30.22
N ASP A 634 18.58 -36.43 -29.40
CA ASP A 634 19.70 -37.37 -29.71
C ASP A 634 20.46 -37.76 -28.42
N SER A 635 19.78 -38.27 -27.39
CA SER A 635 20.48 -39.02 -26.33
C SER A 635 19.54 -40.04 -25.67
N PRO A 636 19.95 -41.31 -25.52
CA PRO A 636 19.25 -42.30 -24.70
C PRO A 636 19.08 -41.87 -23.23
N ALA A 637 19.84 -40.87 -22.76
CA ALA A 637 19.70 -40.28 -21.44
C ALA A 637 18.42 -39.42 -21.28
N LEU A 638 17.78 -39.06 -22.40
CA LEU A 638 16.48 -38.37 -22.46
C LEU A 638 15.31 -39.34 -22.63
N ASP A 639 15.51 -40.62 -22.34
CA ASP A 639 14.42 -41.56 -22.14
C ASP A 639 14.16 -41.82 -20.65
N PRO A 640 13.82 -40.80 -19.83
CA PRO A 640 13.41 -41.01 -18.43
C PRO A 640 12.07 -41.77 -18.36
N PHE A 641 11.41 -41.99 -19.51
CA PHE A 641 10.14 -42.69 -19.66
C PHE A 641 10.31 -44.19 -19.97
N SER A 642 11.51 -44.64 -20.36
CA SER A 642 11.85 -46.05 -20.60
C SER A 642 12.18 -46.86 -19.35
N HIS A 643 12.45 -46.19 -18.23
CA HIS A 643 12.72 -46.88 -16.97
C HIS A 643 11.39 -47.35 -16.38
N GLY A 644 10.97 -48.52 -16.86
CA GLY A 644 9.82 -49.27 -16.37
C GLY A 644 10.02 -49.75 -14.94
N GLN A 645 9.82 -48.87 -13.96
CA GLN A 645 9.37 -49.31 -12.65
C GLN A 645 7.84 -49.33 -12.65
N THR A 646 7.31 -50.46 -13.10
CA THR A 646 5.90 -50.83 -12.94
C THR A 646 5.59 -51.19 -11.49
N GLU A 647 4.62 -50.47 -10.93
CA GLU A 647 3.40 -51.04 -10.34
C GLU A 647 3.44 -51.65 -8.93
N HIS A 648 4.16 -51.03 -7.99
CA HIS A 648 3.82 -51.22 -6.57
C HIS A 648 2.94 -50.09 -6.04
N LEU A 649 1.76 -49.95 -6.64
CA LEU A 649 0.67 -49.17 -6.06
C LEU A 649 -0.36 -50.13 -5.47
N CYS A 650 -0.83 -49.85 -4.26
CA CYS A 650 -2.00 -50.54 -3.73
C CYS A 650 -3.26 -50.11 -4.47
N ASP A 651 -4.33 -50.91 -4.40
CA ASP A 651 -5.57 -50.65 -5.15
C ASP A 651 -6.16 -49.26 -4.84
N SER A 652 -6.14 -48.85 -3.57
CA SER A 652 -6.57 -47.49 -3.18
C SER A 652 -5.77 -46.35 -3.80
N CYS A 653 -4.50 -46.56 -4.14
CA CYS A 653 -3.69 -45.55 -4.83
C CYS A 653 -3.91 -45.59 -6.35
N LYS A 654 -4.21 -46.76 -6.92
CA LYS A 654 -4.51 -46.90 -8.36
C LYS A 654 -5.81 -46.20 -8.73
N ASP A 655 -6.79 -46.21 -7.83
CA ASP A 655 -8.12 -45.63 -8.04
C ASP A 655 -8.19 -44.10 -7.78
N LEU A 656 -7.06 -43.43 -7.52
CA LEU A 656 -7.03 -41.99 -7.25
C LEU A 656 -7.30 -41.17 -8.51
N GLU A 657 -8.37 -40.37 -8.48
CA GLU A 657 -8.75 -39.47 -9.58
C GLU A 657 -8.15 -38.06 -9.40
N PHE A 658 -6.84 -37.93 -9.64
CA PHE A 658 -6.06 -36.69 -9.47
C PHE A 658 -6.60 -35.45 -10.20
N TRP A 659 -7.51 -35.63 -11.16
CA TRP A 659 -8.06 -34.57 -12.02
C TRP A 659 -9.43 -34.06 -11.58
N THR A 660 -9.96 -34.57 -10.47
CA THR A 660 -11.23 -34.10 -9.89
C THR A 660 -11.06 -32.73 -9.23
N THR A 661 -12.07 -31.88 -9.35
CA THR A 661 -12.07 -30.55 -8.71
C THR A 661 -12.06 -30.70 -7.19
N GLY A 662 -11.06 -30.11 -6.51
CA GLY A 662 -10.92 -30.23 -5.05
C GLY A 662 -10.28 -31.54 -4.57
N PHE A 663 -9.52 -32.22 -5.45
CA PHE A 663 -8.80 -33.44 -5.10
C PHE A 663 -7.92 -33.28 -3.85
N HIS A 664 -8.12 -34.17 -2.88
CA HIS A 664 -7.29 -34.32 -1.71
C HIS A 664 -7.23 -35.79 -1.28
N ILE A 665 -6.19 -36.15 -0.53
CA ILE A 665 -6.02 -37.48 0.07
C ILE A 665 -5.93 -37.28 1.57
N GLU A 666 -6.75 -37.98 2.35
CA GLU A 666 -6.63 -38.01 3.80
C GLU A 666 -6.21 -39.41 4.23
N ASP A 667 -5.05 -39.49 4.88
CA ASP A 667 -4.48 -40.73 5.39
C ASP A 667 -4.53 -40.75 6.93
N ASP A 668 -4.98 -41.86 7.50
CA ASP A 668 -4.68 -42.20 8.89
C ASP A 668 -3.21 -42.63 8.99
N LEU A 669 -2.44 -42.04 9.92
CA LEU A 669 -1.01 -42.29 10.01
C LEU A 669 -0.67 -43.74 10.40
N SER A 670 -1.52 -44.38 11.21
CA SER A 670 -1.29 -45.77 11.63
C SER A 670 -1.50 -46.72 10.46
N GLU A 671 -2.56 -46.48 9.66
CA GLU A 671 -2.82 -47.24 8.44
C GLU A 671 -1.76 -46.99 7.37
N LEU A 672 -1.36 -45.75 7.16
CA LEU A 672 -0.36 -45.37 6.16
C LEU A 672 1.01 -45.98 6.49
N LYS A 673 1.38 -46.01 7.78
CA LYS A 673 2.61 -46.66 8.28
C LYS A 673 2.67 -48.15 7.93
N VAL A 674 1.53 -48.84 7.91
CA VAL A 674 1.45 -50.26 7.49
C VAL A 674 1.49 -50.36 5.96
N ARG A 675 0.77 -49.49 5.25
CA ARG A 675 0.69 -49.53 3.77
C ARG A 675 2.00 -49.14 3.07
N GLN A 676 2.88 -48.39 3.73
CA GLN A 676 4.14 -47.92 3.12
C GLN A 676 5.10 -49.04 2.71
N GLU A 677 5.02 -50.22 3.33
CA GLU A 677 5.89 -51.35 2.98
C GLU A 677 5.53 -51.99 1.63
N ASN A 678 4.28 -51.81 1.18
CA ASN A 678 3.73 -52.52 0.01
C ASN A 678 3.26 -51.59 -1.11
N CYS A 679 3.32 -50.27 -0.91
CA CYS A 679 2.93 -49.28 -1.91
C CYS A 679 3.93 -48.11 -1.94
N GLN A 680 4.50 -47.86 -3.12
CA GLN A 680 5.50 -46.81 -3.34
C GLN A 680 4.94 -45.42 -3.03
N PHE A 681 3.72 -45.11 -3.49
CA PHE A 681 3.12 -43.81 -3.20
C PHE A 681 2.76 -43.66 -1.72
N CYS A 682 2.30 -44.74 -1.06
CA CYS A 682 2.12 -44.74 0.40
C CYS A 682 3.45 -44.53 1.13
N SER A 683 4.56 -45.11 0.66
CA SER A 683 5.89 -44.88 1.21
C SER A 683 6.34 -43.43 1.05
N MET A 684 6.10 -42.83 -0.11
CA MET A 684 6.37 -41.41 -0.34
C MET A 684 5.53 -40.52 0.58
N ARG A 685 4.22 -40.77 0.71
CA ARG A 685 3.34 -40.02 1.63
C ARG A 685 3.75 -40.21 3.09
N TRP A 686 4.07 -41.44 3.51
CA TRP A 686 4.57 -41.73 4.85
C TRP A 686 5.84 -40.96 5.14
N GLU A 687 6.85 -41.01 4.26
CA GLU A 687 8.08 -40.26 4.43
C GLU A 687 7.85 -38.75 4.55
N ALA A 688 6.88 -38.22 3.79
CA ALA A 688 6.49 -36.82 3.86
C ALA A 688 5.78 -36.45 5.17
N CYS A 689 5.04 -37.35 5.82
CA CYS A 689 4.24 -37.04 7.01
C CYS A 689 4.65 -37.75 8.30
N LYS A 690 5.68 -38.60 8.30
CA LYS A 690 6.09 -39.42 9.47
C LYS A 690 6.44 -38.61 10.72
N TYR A 691 6.86 -37.35 10.54
CA TYR A 691 7.15 -36.46 11.67
C TYR A 691 5.88 -36.04 12.44
N LEU A 692 4.69 -36.27 11.88
CA LEU A 692 3.40 -36.04 12.55
C LEU A 692 3.01 -37.18 13.48
N GLU A 693 3.72 -38.32 13.43
CA GLU A 693 3.46 -39.46 14.32
C GLU A 693 3.61 -39.04 15.78
N GLY A 694 2.53 -39.19 16.57
CA GLY A 694 2.46 -38.74 17.97
C GLY A 694 1.97 -37.30 18.15
N TYR A 695 1.82 -36.52 17.08
CA TYR A 695 1.29 -35.14 17.09
C TYR A 695 -0.10 -35.02 16.46
N SER A 696 -0.35 -35.75 15.38
CA SER A 696 -1.64 -35.80 14.67
C SER A 696 -1.99 -37.25 14.35
N PRO A 697 -3.26 -37.67 14.39
CA PRO A 697 -3.66 -38.99 13.93
C PRO A 697 -3.73 -39.09 12.40
N SER A 698 -3.89 -37.97 11.68
CA SER A 698 -4.07 -37.95 10.22
C SER A 698 -3.14 -36.96 9.51
N ALA A 699 -2.96 -37.22 8.21
CA ALA A 699 -2.27 -36.36 7.24
C ALA A 699 -3.14 -36.15 6.00
N ARG A 700 -3.30 -34.88 5.59
CA ARG A 700 -4.04 -34.50 4.40
C ARG A 700 -3.11 -33.97 3.32
N PHE A 701 -3.25 -34.46 2.08
CA PHE A 701 -2.48 -34.02 0.93
C PHE A 701 -3.41 -33.39 -0.11
N ASP A 702 -3.28 -32.09 -0.33
CA ASP A 702 -4.11 -31.33 -1.27
C ASP A 702 -3.36 -31.06 -2.57
N ARG A 703 -4.00 -31.28 -3.72
CA ARG A 703 -3.40 -30.95 -5.03
C ARG A 703 -3.72 -29.51 -5.43
N VAL A 704 -2.69 -28.77 -5.82
CA VAL A 704 -2.79 -27.44 -6.43
C VAL A 704 -2.02 -27.45 -7.75
N ASP A 705 -2.74 -27.42 -8.87
CA ASP A 705 -2.18 -27.50 -10.22
C ASP A 705 -1.20 -28.68 -10.42
N SER A 706 0.09 -28.41 -10.58
CA SER A 706 1.15 -29.40 -10.80
C SER A 706 1.91 -29.78 -9.52
N VAL A 707 1.42 -29.42 -8.33
CA VAL A 707 2.05 -29.76 -7.04
C VAL A 707 1.05 -30.28 -6.00
N MET A 708 1.53 -30.93 -4.94
CA MET A 708 0.72 -31.35 -3.79
C MET A 708 1.32 -30.85 -2.47
N LYS A 709 0.46 -30.38 -1.56
CA LYS A 709 0.82 -29.79 -0.27
C LYS A 709 0.32 -30.66 0.90
N LEU A 710 1.09 -30.73 1.98
CA LEU A 710 0.74 -31.48 3.20
C LEU A 710 0.10 -30.55 4.23
N ASN A 711 -1.12 -30.87 4.66
CA ASN A 711 -1.94 -30.12 5.63
C ASN A 711 -2.00 -28.63 5.30
N GLU A 712 -2.20 -28.31 4.01
CA GLU A 712 -2.25 -26.95 3.47
C GLU A 712 -0.98 -26.09 3.71
N ASN A 713 0.15 -26.69 4.09
CA ASN A 713 1.41 -25.98 4.32
C ASN A 713 2.22 -25.75 3.03
N ASP A 714 3.03 -24.68 3.04
CA ASP A 714 4.06 -24.39 2.04
C ASP A 714 5.45 -24.63 2.68
N PRO A 715 6.45 -25.18 1.96
CA PRO A 715 6.48 -25.52 0.52
C PRO A 715 5.75 -26.83 0.16
N PRO A 716 5.53 -27.12 -1.14
CA PRO A 716 4.94 -28.38 -1.59
C PRO A 716 5.78 -29.61 -1.21
N VAL A 717 5.13 -30.77 -1.08
CA VAL A 717 5.78 -32.05 -0.75
C VAL A 717 5.90 -32.99 -1.95
N PHE A 718 5.05 -32.82 -2.97
CA PHE A 718 5.16 -33.54 -4.24
C PHE A 718 5.00 -32.60 -5.45
N SER A 719 5.62 -32.97 -6.56
CA SER A 719 5.39 -32.39 -7.89
C SER A 719 4.73 -33.43 -8.80
N ILE A 720 3.88 -32.98 -9.72
CA ILE A 720 3.20 -33.83 -10.69
C ILE A 720 3.67 -33.40 -12.07
N CYS A 721 4.25 -34.32 -12.83
CA CYS A 721 4.74 -34.04 -14.18
C CYS A 721 4.36 -35.15 -15.15
N SER A 722 4.50 -34.88 -16.44
CA SER A 722 4.25 -35.86 -17.50
C SER A 722 5.31 -35.79 -18.58
N GLY A 723 5.40 -36.88 -19.35
CA GLY A 723 6.19 -36.90 -20.58
C GLY A 723 5.49 -36.23 -21.76
N PRO A 724 6.23 -35.97 -22.84
CA PRO A 724 5.66 -35.37 -24.05
C PRO A 724 4.57 -36.26 -24.65
N GLY A 725 3.36 -35.74 -24.89
CA GLY A 725 2.23 -36.52 -25.42
C GLY A 725 1.03 -35.68 -25.87
N LEU A 726 0.21 -36.22 -26.79
CA LEU A 726 -0.84 -35.50 -27.53
C LEU A 726 -2.13 -35.16 -26.74
N ASN A 727 -2.29 -35.63 -25.49
CA ASN A 727 -3.51 -35.45 -24.69
C ASN A 727 -3.21 -35.07 -23.22
N LEU A 728 -2.33 -34.11 -22.97
CA LEU A 728 -2.10 -33.61 -21.61
C LEU A 728 -3.16 -32.57 -21.24
N PRO A 729 -3.69 -32.59 -19.99
CA PRO A 729 -4.43 -31.46 -19.46
C PRO A 729 -3.58 -30.20 -19.55
N SER A 730 -4.15 -29.08 -20.01
CA SER A 730 -3.42 -27.83 -20.24
C SER A 730 -2.76 -27.22 -18.99
N SER A 731 -3.03 -27.78 -17.81
CA SER A 731 -2.51 -27.37 -16.50
C SER A 731 -1.33 -28.21 -15.99
N LEU A 732 -0.90 -29.24 -16.73
CA LEU A 732 0.19 -30.13 -16.29
C LEU A 732 1.53 -29.73 -16.89
N GLN A 733 2.55 -29.57 -16.04
CA GLN A 733 3.92 -29.33 -16.48
C GLN A 733 4.52 -30.59 -17.12
N VAL A 734 5.06 -30.43 -18.33
CA VAL A 734 5.97 -31.39 -18.96
C VAL A 734 7.31 -31.28 -18.26
N GLY A 735 7.78 -32.38 -17.67
CA GLY A 735 8.95 -32.35 -16.80
C GLY A 735 9.67 -33.69 -16.73
N LEU A 736 10.80 -33.71 -16.04
CA LEU A 736 11.62 -34.92 -15.89
C LEU A 736 11.34 -35.59 -14.55
N PRO A 737 10.78 -36.82 -14.48
CA PRO A 737 10.46 -37.46 -13.19
C PRO A 737 11.68 -37.70 -12.28
N GLN A 738 12.89 -37.71 -12.85
CA GLN A 738 14.16 -37.81 -12.15
C GLN A 738 15.19 -36.87 -12.81
N VAL A 739 16.04 -36.23 -12.00
CA VAL A 739 17.21 -35.46 -12.49
C VAL A 739 18.41 -36.39 -12.66
N THR A 740 19.42 -36.03 -13.45
CA THR A 740 20.57 -36.93 -13.65
C THR A 740 21.48 -36.95 -12.42
N GLU A 741 22.23 -38.04 -12.26
CA GLU A 741 23.22 -38.18 -11.17
C GLU A 741 24.38 -37.17 -11.31
N ALA A 742 24.93 -37.01 -12.52
CA ALA A 742 26.05 -36.10 -12.75
C ALA A 742 25.57 -34.67 -13.07
N ALA A 743 26.23 -33.67 -12.49
CA ALA A 743 25.96 -32.24 -12.75
C ALA A 743 26.44 -31.75 -14.13
N ARG A 744 27.17 -32.60 -14.87
CA ARG A 744 27.68 -32.31 -16.22
C ARG A 744 27.49 -33.50 -17.15
N THR A 745 26.34 -33.56 -17.83
CA THR A 745 26.11 -34.45 -18.96
C THR A 745 25.79 -33.64 -20.23
N PRO A 746 25.75 -34.27 -21.42
CA PRO A 746 25.28 -33.60 -22.63
C PRO A 746 23.87 -32.99 -22.49
N TYR A 747 23.03 -33.54 -21.61
CA TYR A 747 21.72 -32.95 -21.31
C TYR A 747 21.85 -31.63 -20.52
N GLN A 748 22.59 -31.61 -19.39
CA GLN A 748 22.77 -30.37 -18.60
C GLN A 748 23.42 -29.26 -19.42
N ILE A 749 24.43 -29.58 -20.22
CA ILE A 749 25.09 -28.58 -21.08
C ILE A 749 24.08 -27.98 -22.06
N ARG A 750 23.23 -28.81 -22.67
CA ARG A 750 22.17 -28.36 -23.59
C ARG A 750 21.12 -27.53 -22.87
N LEU A 751 20.72 -27.95 -21.67
CA LEU A 751 19.74 -27.24 -20.84
C LEU A 751 20.23 -25.83 -20.48
N ILE A 752 21.46 -25.72 -19.97
CA ILE A 752 22.10 -24.44 -19.65
C ILE A 752 22.18 -23.54 -20.88
N ASN A 753 22.68 -24.07 -22.00
CA ASN A 753 22.80 -23.30 -23.24
C ASN A 753 21.43 -22.86 -23.79
N THR A 754 20.38 -23.66 -23.59
CA THR A 754 19.02 -23.30 -23.99
C THR A 754 18.41 -22.24 -23.07
N TRP A 755 18.63 -22.29 -21.76
CA TRP A 755 18.23 -21.20 -20.85
C TRP A 755 18.87 -19.87 -21.23
N ILE A 756 20.17 -19.88 -21.52
CA ILE A 756 20.91 -18.70 -21.96
C ILE A 756 20.31 -18.16 -23.27
N LYS A 757 20.12 -19.04 -24.26
CA LYS A 757 19.57 -18.67 -25.57
C LYS A 757 18.15 -18.10 -25.44
N GLU A 758 17.28 -18.75 -24.70
CA GLU A 758 15.91 -18.29 -24.43
C GLU A 758 15.92 -16.90 -23.78
N CYS A 759 16.80 -16.69 -22.80
CA CYS A 759 16.96 -15.38 -22.16
C CYS A 759 17.47 -14.32 -23.15
N ASP A 760 18.46 -14.68 -23.96
CA ASP A 760 19.02 -13.79 -24.99
C ASP A 760 18.02 -13.48 -26.11
N GLU A 761 17.09 -14.37 -26.44
CA GLU A 761 16.13 -14.21 -27.54
C GLU A 761 14.77 -13.61 -27.10
N ASN A 762 14.34 -13.87 -25.86
CA ASN A 762 12.98 -13.56 -25.43
C ASN A 762 12.90 -12.67 -24.17
N HIS A 763 14.01 -12.34 -23.50
CA HIS A 763 14.00 -11.45 -22.33
C HIS A 763 14.75 -10.12 -22.59
N PRO A 764 14.12 -9.12 -23.25
CA PRO A 764 14.77 -7.85 -23.59
C PRO A 764 15.44 -7.13 -22.40
N LYS A 765 14.83 -7.20 -21.21
CA LYS A 765 15.37 -6.60 -19.98
C LYS A 765 16.70 -7.21 -19.54
N CYS A 766 16.98 -8.47 -19.90
CA CYS A 766 18.20 -9.20 -19.53
C CYS A 766 19.37 -8.96 -20.50
N ARG A 767 19.11 -8.44 -21.71
CA ARG A 767 20.13 -8.25 -22.76
C ARG A 767 21.21 -7.21 -22.40
N GLY A 768 20.92 -6.30 -21.46
CA GLY A 768 21.76 -5.16 -21.12
C GLY A 768 21.67 -4.10 -22.23
N LEU A 769 21.15 -2.92 -21.92
CA LEU A 769 21.13 -1.79 -22.85
C LEU A 769 22.21 -0.77 -22.46
N PRO A 770 23.07 -0.34 -23.41
CA PRO A 770 23.56 1.03 -23.43
C PRO A 770 22.36 1.95 -23.70
N GLN A 771 22.17 2.95 -22.84
CA GLN A 771 20.99 3.82 -22.84
C GLN A 771 20.96 4.76 -24.07
N LYS A 772 19.76 5.15 -24.49
CA LYS A 772 19.55 6.35 -25.35
C LYS A 772 19.80 7.63 -24.54
N ASP A 773 20.32 8.62 -25.24
CA ASP A 773 20.77 9.95 -24.78
C ASP A 773 19.65 10.80 -24.15
N GLY A 774 19.49 10.68 -22.83
CA GLY A 774 18.73 11.63 -22.00
C GLY A 774 19.62 12.16 -20.86
N PRO A 775 19.35 13.37 -20.32
CA PRO A 775 20.14 13.94 -19.22
C PRO A 775 19.89 13.13 -17.94
N GLY A 776 20.69 12.09 -17.77
CA GLY A 776 20.60 11.07 -16.71
C GLY A 776 21.22 9.71 -17.09
N SER A 777 21.97 9.61 -18.19
CA SER A 777 22.42 8.33 -18.74
C SER A 777 23.30 7.51 -17.77
N ARG A 778 22.96 6.24 -17.56
CA ARG A 778 23.79 5.18 -16.96
C ARG A 778 25.18 5.20 -17.61
N LYS A 779 26.24 5.18 -16.80
CA LYS A 779 27.62 4.96 -17.27
C LYS A 779 27.65 3.70 -18.15
N ALA A 780 28.38 3.77 -19.26
CA ALA A 780 28.67 2.58 -20.08
C ALA A 780 29.31 1.50 -19.19
N PHE A 781 28.89 0.24 -19.35
CA PHE A 781 29.44 -0.92 -18.64
C PHE A 781 30.96 -0.97 -18.79
N GLN A 782 31.69 -0.94 -17.66
CA GLN A 782 33.15 -1.00 -17.65
C GLN A 782 33.63 -2.44 -17.48
N LEU A 783 34.63 -2.83 -18.27
CA LEU A 783 35.27 -4.14 -18.12
C LEU A 783 36.08 -4.19 -16.81
N PRO A 784 36.16 -5.37 -16.15
CA PRO A 784 37.08 -5.58 -15.04
C PRO A 784 38.52 -5.27 -15.46
N THR A 785 39.37 -4.83 -14.52
CA THR A 785 40.79 -4.55 -14.78
C THR A 785 41.50 -5.78 -15.36
N ARG A 786 41.12 -6.98 -14.91
CA ARG A 786 41.73 -8.26 -15.29
C ARG A 786 40.68 -9.35 -15.48
N LEU A 787 40.90 -10.21 -16.47
CA LEU A 787 40.11 -11.40 -16.79
C LEU A 787 41.04 -12.61 -16.93
N ILE A 788 40.51 -13.82 -16.86
CA ILE A 788 41.22 -15.06 -17.18
C ILE A 788 40.85 -15.45 -18.62
N ASP A 789 41.83 -15.45 -19.51
CA ASP A 789 41.69 -16.02 -20.85
C ASP A 789 41.88 -17.53 -20.75
N ILE A 790 40.79 -18.28 -20.85
CA ILE A 790 40.81 -19.73 -20.74
C ILE A 790 41.00 -20.42 -22.10
N GLY A 791 40.96 -19.66 -23.21
CA GLY A 791 41.10 -20.17 -24.57
C GLY A 791 40.17 -21.35 -24.93
N GLN A 792 40.52 -22.05 -26.00
CA GLN A 792 39.88 -23.32 -26.38
C GLN A 792 40.47 -24.49 -25.57
N PRO A 793 39.80 -25.66 -25.48
CA PRO A 793 40.40 -26.86 -24.88
C PRO A 793 41.81 -27.13 -25.42
N GLY A 794 42.79 -27.30 -24.53
CA GLY A 794 44.22 -27.45 -24.87
C GLY A 794 45.02 -26.16 -25.02
N SER A 795 44.39 -24.97 -24.96
CA SER A 795 45.08 -23.68 -24.93
C SER A 795 45.68 -23.37 -23.57
N LYS A 796 46.72 -22.53 -23.54
CA LYS A 796 47.27 -21.98 -22.29
C LYS A 796 46.24 -21.06 -21.62
N ILE A 797 45.94 -21.30 -20.35
CA ILE A 797 45.16 -20.38 -19.51
C ILE A 797 46.10 -19.27 -19.06
N LYS A 798 45.65 -18.02 -19.04
CA LYS A 798 46.47 -16.89 -18.56
C LYS A 798 45.60 -15.77 -18.04
N LEU A 799 46.19 -14.94 -17.18
CA LEU A 799 45.62 -13.67 -16.78
C LEU A 799 45.76 -12.66 -17.94
N TYR A 800 44.69 -11.94 -18.23
CA TYR A 800 44.58 -10.95 -19.29
C TYR A 800 44.23 -9.59 -18.66
N GLU A 801 45.08 -8.60 -18.87
CA GLU A 801 44.80 -7.20 -18.51
C GLU A 801 43.95 -6.56 -19.61
N THR A 802 42.80 -6.00 -19.22
CA THR A 802 41.92 -5.31 -20.16
C THR A 802 42.49 -3.97 -20.55
N ARG A 803 42.21 -3.55 -21.78
CA ARG A 803 42.72 -2.30 -22.37
C ARG A 803 41.58 -1.32 -22.65
N PRO A 804 41.84 -0.02 -22.75
CA PRO A 804 40.81 0.96 -23.12
C PRO A 804 40.12 0.69 -24.46
N GLU A 805 40.81 -0.01 -25.38
CA GLU A 805 40.23 -0.41 -26.68
C GLU A 805 39.32 -1.65 -26.59
N ASP A 806 39.41 -2.41 -25.51
CA ASP A 806 38.59 -3.61 -25.30
C ASP A 806 37.13 -3.21 -25.07
N LYS A 807 36.24 -3.83 -25.85
CA LYS A 807 34.80 -3.59 -25.75
C LYS A 807 34.10 -4.76 -25.08
N THR A 808 33.14 -4.47 -24.22
CA THR A 808 32.28 -5.46 -23.54
C THR A 808 31.58 -6.42 -24.51
N GLU A 809 31.25 -5.97 -25.73
CA GLU A 809 30.65 -6.79 -26.79
C GLU A 809 31.57 -7.94 -27.26
N ASN A 810 32.90 -7.73 -27.23
CA ASN A 810 33.90 -8.66 -27.73
C ASN A 810 34.56 -9.50 -26.62
N LEU A 811 34.45 -9.06 -25.36
CA LEU A 811 35.02 -9.72 -24.17
C LEU A 811 33.90 -10.21 -23.23
N LYS A 812 32.95 -11.00 -23.76
CA LYS A 812 31.98 -11.68 -22.90
C LYS A 812 32.71 -12.60 -21.92
N TYR A 813 32.43 -12.46 -20.64
CA TYR A 813 33.01 -13.29 -19.59
C TYR A 813 31.96 -13.84 -18.63
N ILE A 814 32.28 -14.98 -18.03
CA ILE A 814 31.58 -15.56 -16.88
C ILE A 814 32.27 -15.08 -15.60
N ALA A 815 31.50 -14.77 -14.56
CA ALA A 815 32.06 -14.55 -13.22
C ALA A 815 31.74 -15.75 -12.31
N LEU A 816 32.67 -16.12 -11.45
CA LEU A 816 32.49 -17.20 -10.47
C LEU A 816 32.21 -16.63 -9.07
N SER A 817 31.03 -16.94 -8.53
CA SER A 817 30.70 -16.76 -7.11
C SER A 817 31.00 -18.05 -6.36
N HIS A 818 31.91 -18.01 -5.39
CA HIS A 818 32.38 -19.20 -4.67
C HIS A 818 32.85 -18.91 -3.24
N GLN A 819 33.00 -19.98 -2.46
CA GLN A 819 33.63 -19.91 -1.14
C GLN A 819 35.14 -20.09 -1.24
N TRP A 820 35.90 -19.23 -0.56
CA TRP A 820 37.36 -19.34 -0.55
C TRP A 820 37.84 -20.50 0.34
N GLY A 821 37.06 -20.84 1.38
CA GLY A 821 37.45 -21.74 2.46
C GLY A 821 37.90 -20.98 3.71
N ASP A 822 38.59 -21.67 4.62
CA ASP A 822 39.13 -21.09 5.86
C ASP A 822 40.14 -19.96 5.55
N PRO A 823 39.89 -18.70 5.95
CA PRO A 823 40.79 -17.58 5.69
C PRO A 823 42.21 -17.75 6.22
N THR A 824 42.42 -18.64 7.20
CA THR A 824 43.72 -18.93 7.82
C THR A 824 44.49 -20.03 7.10
N ALA A 825 43.86 -20.75 6.17
CA ALA A 825 44.52 -21.80 5.40
C ALA A 825 45.55 -21.22 4.42
N SER A 826 46.76 -21.77 4.44
CA SER A 826 47.87 -21.30 3.58
C SER A 826 47.79 -21.79 2.13
N ASN A 827 46.85 -22.68 1.82
CA ASN A 827 46.73 -23.38 0.54
C ASN A 827 45.81 -22.66 -0.47
N HIS A 828 45.44 -21.38 -0.24
CA HIS A 828 44.60 -20.66 -1.18
C HIS A 828 45.34 -20.33 -2.49
N PHE A 829 44.76 -20.75 -3.62
CA PHE A 829 45.21 -20.38 -4.95
C PHE A 829 44.77 -18.95 -5.27
N ARG A 830 45.75 -18.05 -5.38
CA ARG A 830 45.50 -16.61 -5.56
C ARG A 830 46.62 -15.93 -6.33
N THR A 831 46.30 -14.79 -6.92
CA THR A 831 47.31 -13.90 -7.50
C THR A 831 47.86 -12.99 -6.40
N THR A 832 49.17 -12.92 -6.27
CA THR A 832 49.91 -11.98 -5.42
C THR A 832 50.90 -11.21 -6.29
N THR A 833 51.48 -10.15 -5.76
CA THR A 833 52.54 -9.39 -6.47
C THR A 833 53.71 -10.27 -6.93
N GLN A 834 53.99 -11.37 -6.23
CA GLN A 834 55.11 -12.29 -6.54
C GLN A 834 54.81 -13.21 -7.73
N ASN A 835 53.58 -13.72 -7.86
CA ASN A 835 53.21 -14.65 -8.93
C ASN A 835 52.46 -13.98 -10.11
N TYR A 836 52.21 -12.67 -10.00
CA TYR A 836 51.51 -11.88 -11.01
C TYR A 836 52.08 -12.05 -12.43
N ALA A 837 53.38 -11.82 -12.61
CA ALA A 837 54.05 -11.97 -13.90
C ALA A 837 54.00 -13.41 -14.44
N ALA A 838 53.98 -14.41 -13.56
CA ALA A 838 53.81 -15.80 -13.98
C ALA A 838 52.38 -16.06 -14.48
N HIS A 839 51.37 -15.57 -13.78
CA HIS A 839 49.96 -15.72 -14.17
C HIS A 839 49.62 -15.01 -15.50
N LEU A 840 50.27 -13.88 -15.82
CA LEU A 840 50.15 -13.22 -17.14
C LEU A 840 50.68 -14.09 -18.30
N ASN A 841 51.68 -14.93 -18.04
CA ASN A 841 52.27 -15.82 -19.03
C ASN A 841 51.47 -17.11 -19.20
N SER A 842 51.23 -17.81 -18.09
CA SER A 842 50.43 -19.05 -18.08
C SER A 842 50.03 -19.46 -16.67
N ILE A 843 48.82 -19.98 -16.55
CA ILE A 843 48.28 -20.68 -15.39
C ILE A 843 48.08 -22.14 -15.80
N ASP A 844 48.67 -23.06 -15.06
CA ASP A 844 48.55 -24.49 -15.34
C ASP A 844 47.18 -25.01 -14.90
N PHE A 845 46.39 -25.55 -15.83
CA PHE A 845 45.05 -26.07 -15.57
C PHE A 845 45.05 -27.15 -14.47
N TYR A 846 46.07 -28.02 -14.43
CA TYR A 846 46.10 -29.12 -13.48
C TYR A 846 46.46 -28.67 -12.05
N LYS A 847 47.05 -27.48 -11.91
CA LYS A 847 47.33 -26.84 -10.61
C LYS A 847 46.18 -26.01 -10.07
N LEU A 848 45.15 -25.76 -10.89
CA LEU A 848 43.97 -25.07 -10.42
C LEU A 848 43.25 -25.92 -9.36
N PRO A 849 42.68 -25.28 -8.32
CA PRO A 849 41.70 -25.93 -7.45
C PRO A 849 40.50 -26.47 -8.23
N ASP A 850 39.83 -27.50 -7.72
CA ASP A 850 38.81 -28.23 -8.45
C ASP A 850 37.57 -27.36 -8.75
N THR A 851 37.17 -26.46 -7.85
CA THR A 851 36.12 -25.46 -8.11
C THR A 851 36.50 -24.53 -9.27
N PHE A 852 37.80 -24.21 -9.44
CA PHE A 852 38.25 -23.37 -10.56
C PHE A 852 38.37 -24.17 -11.86
N LYS A 853 38.77 -25.44 -11.80
CA LYS A 853 38.75 -26.34 -12.97
C LYS A 853 37.32 -26.52 -13.49
N ASP A 854 36.37 -26.70 -12.59
CA ASP A 854 34.96 -26.82 -12.91
C ASP A 854 34.43 -25.54 -13.57
N ALA A 855 34.78 -24.37 -13.02
CA ALA A 855 34.42 -23.08 -13.61
C ALA A 855 35.00 -22.89 -15.02
N VAL A 856 36.28 -23.22 -15.23
CA VAL A 856 36.93 -23.18 -16.55
C VAL A 856 36.23 -24.12 -17.53
N THR A 857 35.91 -25.34 -17.08
CA THR A 857 35.28 -26.38 -17.90
C THR A 857 33.88 -25.94 -18.34
N MET A 858 33.04 -25.51 -17.39
CA MET A 858 31.67 -25.08 -17.68
C MET A 858 31.65 -23.82 -18.55
N THR A 859 32.56 -22.86 -18.31
CA THR A 859 32.68 -21.65 -19.14
C THR A 859 32.97 -22.00 -20.61
N ARG A 860 33.83 -23.02 -20.86
CA ARG A 860 34.08 -23.54 -22.21
C ARG A 860 32.86 -24.24 -22.80
N ASP A 861 32.14 -25.04 -22.01
CA ASP A 861 30.92 -25.73 -22.45
C ASP A 861 29.78 -24.74 -22.83
N MET A 862 29.79 -23.55 -22.24
CA MET A 862 28.91 -22.43 -22.59
C MET A 862 29.40 -21.64 -23.82
N GLY A 863 30.54 -22.00 -24.42
CA GLY A 863 31.14 -21.31 -25.55
C GLY A 863 31.74 -19.95 -25.24
N ILE A 864 32.03 -19.65 -23.96
CA ILE A 864 32.60 -18.39 -23.51
C ILE A 864 34.11 -18.55 -23.25
N ARG A 865 34.90 -17.53 -23.62
CA ARG A 865 36.38 -17.57 -23.56
C ARG A 865 36.97 -16.96 -22.30
N TYR A 866 36.26 -16.07 -21.64
CA TYR A 866 36.80 -15.30 -20.52
C TYR A 866 36.08 -15.66 -19.22
N LEU A 867 36.84 -15.74 -18.14
CA LEU A 867 36.35 -16.04 -16.79
C LEU A 867 36.89 -15.01 -15.82
N TRP A 868 36.12 -14.65 -14.80
CA TRP A 868 36.55 -13.81 -13.70
C TRP A 868 36.39 -14.54 -12.37
N ILE A 869 37.47 -14.58 -11.59
CA ILE A 869 37.51 -15.16 -10.25
C ILE A 869 38.26 -14.16 -9.37
N ASP A 870 37.64 -13.68 -8.30
CA ASP A 870 38.18 -12.64 -7.40
C ASP A 870 39.60 -12.96 -6.89
N SER A 871 39.85 -14.19 -6.45
CA SER A 871 41.16 -14.63 -5.93
C SER A 871 42.29 -14.56 -6.96
N ILE A 872 41.97 -14.62 -8.26
CA ILE A 872 42.93 -14.59 -9.38
C ILE A 872 42.96 -13.21 -10.06
N CYS A 873 41.79 -12.61 -10.25
CA CYS A 873 41.59 -11.32 -10.92
C CYS A 873 41.70 -10.11 -9.97
N ILE A 874 42.02 -10.32 -8.69
CA ILE A 874 42.41 -9.28 -7.73
C ILE A 874 43.78 -9.66 -7.15
N ILE A 875 44.73 -8.72 -7.14
CA ILE A 875 46.06 -8.96 -6.56
C ILE A 875 45.90 -8.91 -5.05
N GLN A 876 46.15 -10.06 -4.41
CA GLN A 876 45.97 -10.26 -2.98
C GLN A 876 47.22 -9.90 -2.18
N GLY A 877 47.01 -9.53 -0.92
CA GLY A 877 48.07 -9.21 0.05
C GLY A 877 48.09 -7.73 0.45
N PRO A 878 48.96 -7.34 1.41
CA PRO A 878 49.07 -5.95 1.89
C PRO A 878 49.40 -4.94 0.79
N ASP A 879 50.25 -5.33 -0.16
CA ASP A 879 50.64 -4.52 -1.32
C ASP A 879 49.78 -4.81 -2.57
N GLY A 880 48.64 -5.47 -2.37
CA GLY A 880 47.68 -5.81 -3.42
C GLY A 880 46.75 -4.66 -3.77
N ASP A 881 45.88 -4.88 -4.75
CA ASP A 881 44.94 -3.88 -5.26
C ASP A 881 43.49 -4.08 -4.77
N PHE A 882 43.27 -4.93 -3.76
CA PHE A 882 41.95 -5.24 -3.20
C PHE A 882 41.12 -3.99 -2.85
N ASN A 883 41.71 -2.98 -2.22
CA ASN A 883 40.99 -1.76 -1.84
C ASN A 883 40.50 -0.96 -3.06
N THR A 884 41.15 -1.11 -4.21
CA THR A 884 40.75 -0.48 -5.47
C THR A 884 39.72 -1.34 -6.20
N GLU A 885 39.98 -2.65 -6.32
CA GLU A 885 39.11 -3.55 -7.08
C GLU A 885 37.79 -3.87 -6.36
N SER A 886 37.78 -3.91 -5.02
CA SER A 886 36.54 -4.08 -4.24
C SER A 886 35.52 -2.97 -4.49
N GLN A 887 35.97 -1.75 -4.79
CA GLN A 887 35.10 -0.62 -5.15
C GLN A 887 34.50 -0.76 -6.56
N LYS A 888 35.10 -1.61 -7.42
CA LYS A 888 34.65 -1.90 -8.79
C LYS A 888 33.84 -3.19 -8.90
N MET A 889 33.57 -3.88 -7.78
CA MET A 889 32.78 -5.12 -7.78
C MET A 889 31.42 -4.94 -8.44
N GLU A 890 30.85 -3.73 -8.36
CA GLU A 890 29.62 -3.40 -9.07
C GLU A 890 29.76 -3.57 -10.60
N ASP A 891 30.82 -2.99 -11.17
CA ASP A 891 31.09 -3.04 -12.61
C ASP A 891 31.37 -4.47 -13.06
N VAL A 892 32.06 -5.26 -12.23
CA VAL A 892 32.38 -6.67 -12.52
C VAL A 892 31.13 -7.54 -12.64
N PHE A 893 30.25 -7.54 -11.64
CA PHE A 893 29.11 -8.47 -11.65
C PHE A 893 28.00 -8.01 -12.59
N SER A 894 27.80 -6.69 -12.73
CA SER A 894 26.78 -6.16 -13.66
C SER A 894 27.16 -6.24 -15.14
N SER A 895 28.46 -6.27 -15.45
CA SER A 895 28.96 -6.45 -16.83
C SER A 895 29.16 -7.91 -17.21
N ALA A 896 29.18 -8.84 -16.26
CA ALA A 896 29.31 -10.26 -16.53
C ALA A 896 28.17 -10.74 -17.47
N TYR A 897 28.50 -11.66 -18.38
CA TYR A 897 27.49 -12.26 -19.26
C TYR A 897 26.54 -13.16 -18.45
N CYS A 898 27.10 -13.95 -17.55
CA CYS A 898 26.41 -14.78 -16.57
C CYS A 898 27.33 -15.03 -15.37
N VAL A 899 26.74 -15.25 -14.20
CA VAL A 899 27.45 -15.71 -13.00
C VAL A 899 27.25 -17.21 -12.85
N ILE A 900 28.31 -17.94 -12.54
CA ILE A 900 28.23 -19.30 -12.00
C ILE A 900 28.37 -19.21 -10.49
N ALA A 901 27.38 -19.69 -9.77
CA ALA A 901 27.38 -19.80 -8.32
C ALA A 901 27.65 -21.25 -7.92
N ALA A 902 28.83 -21.50 -7.35
CA ALA A 902 29.25 -22.82 -6.89
C ALA A 902 28.67 -23.11 -5.49
N SER A 903 27.34 -23.17 -5.38
CA SER A 903 26.62 -23.22 -4.08
C SER A 903 26.89 -24.49 -3.27
N CYS A 904 27.15 -25.63 -3.93
CA CYS A 904 27.48 -26.91 -3.30
C CYS A 904 28.98 -27.09 -2.96
N ALA A 905 29.85 -26.16 -3.39
CA ALA A 905 31.27 -26.20 -3.10
C ALA A 905 31.57 -25.44 -1.79
N ARG A 906 32.23 -26.12 -0.85
CA ARG A 906 32.59 -25.57 0.47
C ARG A 906 33.82 -24.67 0.43
N ASP A 907 34.69 -24.89 -0.54
CA ASP A 907 35.90 -24.10 -0.78
C ASP A 907 36.36 -24.21 -2.24
N GLN A 908 37.53 -23.67 -2.56
CA GLN A 908 38.10 -23.74 -3.90
C GLN A 908 38.50 -25.16 -4.34
N TRP A 909 38.69 -26.10 -3.43
CA TRP A 909 39.17 -27.46 -3.68
C TRP A 909 38.07 -28.54 -3.71
N ASP A 910 36.83 -28.21 -3.33
CA ASP A 910 35.70 -29.17 -3.29
C ASP A 910 35.16 -29.53 -4.69
N GLY A 911 35.11 -28.56 -5.61
CA GLY A 911 34.44 -28.74 -6.90
C GLY A 911 32.91 -28.65 -6.78
N PHE A 912 32.25 -28.27 -7.87
CA PHE A 912 30.78 -28.15 -7.95
C PHE A 912 30.15 -29.02 -9.05
N LEU A 913 30.95 -29.73 -9.85
CA LEU A 913 30.47 -30.66 -10.88
C LEU A 913 30.50 -32.12 -10.43
N LYS A 914 30.53 -32.37 -9.12
CA LYS A 914 30.49 -33.70 -8.49
C LYS A 914 29.17 -34.44 -8.78
N ASN A 915 29.23 -35.77 -8.74
CA ASN A 915 28.03 -36.61 -8.82
C ASN A 915 27.17 -36.45 -7.56
N ARG A 916 25.85 -36.45 -7.76
CA ARG A 916 24.86 -36.48 -6.68
C ARG A 916 24.76 -37.91 -6.15
N PRO A 917 24.77 -38.12 -4.83
CA PRO A 917 24.49 -39.42 -4.25
C PRO A 917 23.15 -39.99 -4.73
N GLU A 918 23.07 -41.30 -4.96
CA GLU A 918 21.81 -41.96 -5.36
C GLU A 918 20.68 -41.69 -4.36
N SER A 919 21.02 -41.58 -3.07
CA SER A 919 20.08 -41.23 -1.99
C SER A 919 19.47 -39.83 -2.11
N ASP A 920 20.11 -38.93 -2.86
CA ASP A 920 19.63 -37.57 -3.12
C ASP A 920 18.78 -37.46 -4.39
N LEU A 921 18.70 -38.54 -5.19
CA LEU A 921 17.83 -38.58 -6.36
C LEU A 921 16.36 -38.69 -5.90
N ARG A 922 15.52 -37.81 -6.45
CA ARG A 922 14.10 -37.74 -6.07
C ARG A 922 13.36 -39.03 -6.43
N ARG A 923 12.56 -39.54 -5.49
CA ARG A 923 11.67 -40.69 -5.71
C ARG A 923 10.43 -40.26 -6.51
N PHE A 924 9.84 -41.17 -7.28
CA PHE A 924 8.59 -40.91 -7.98
C PHE A 924 7.72 -42.15 -8.09
N ALA A 925 6.41 -41.97 -8.22
CA ALA A 925 5.42 -42.99 -8.49
C ALA A 925 4.77 -42.74 -9.86
N THR A 926 4.54 -43.81 -10.61
CA THR A 926 3.96 -43.76 -11.97
C THR A 926 2.47 -44.09 -11.95
N PHE A 927 1.66 -43.23 -12.57
CA PHE A 927 0.22 -43.40 -12.70
C PHE A 927 -0.19 -43.50 -14.17
N ARG A 928 -1.20 -44.32 -14.45
CA ARG A 928 -1.75 -44.54 -15.79
C ARG A 928 -3.27 -44.38 -15.75
N ASN A 929 -3.82 -43.57 -16.66
CA ASN A 929 -5.27 -43.44 -16.81
C ASN A 929 -5.69 -44.06 -18.15
N GLY A 930 -6.18 -45.30 -18.12
CA GLY A 930 -6.63 -46.00 -19.33
C GLY A 930 -5.55 -46.12 -20.41
N ARG A 931 -5.78 -45.49 -21.57
CA ARG A 931 -4.85 -45.48 -22.74
C ARG A 931 -4.01 -44.21 -22.86
N ASP A 932 -4.15 -43.27 -21.92
CA ASP A 932 -3.40 -42.01 -21.96
C ASP A 932 -1.92 -42.21 -21.56
N PRO A 933 -1.02 -41.28 -21.97
CA PRO A 933 0.37 -41.30 -21.51
C PRO A 933 0.48 -41.31 -19.98
N PRO A 934 1.47 -42.01 -19.40
CA PRO A 934 1.67 -42.03 -17.96
C PRO A 934 2.01 -40.63 -17.43
N PHE A 935 1.60 -40.35 -16.20
CA PHE A 935 2.06 -39.20 -15.42
C PHE A 935 2.75 -39.66 -14.15
N TYR A 936 3.56 -38.77 -13.57
CA TYR A 936 4.45 -39.07 -12.46
C TYR A 936 4.16 -38.14 -11.29
N VAL A 937 4.06 -38.72 -10.10
CA VAL A 937 4.07 -37.97 -8.84
C VAL A 937 5.45 -38.14 -8.22
N CYS A 938 6.20 -37.06 -8.17
CA CYS A 938 7.60 -37.03 -7.74
C CYS A 938 7.71 -36.36 -6.37
N GLN A 939 8.66 -36.80 -5.57
CA GLN A 939 9.11 -36.05 -4.40
C GLN A 939 9.49 -34.63 -4.84
N PHE A 940 9.05 -33.64 -4.06
CA PHE A 940 9.34 -32.24 -4.39
C PHE A 940 10.85 -31.97 -4.31
N LEU A 941 11.37 -31.33 -5.37
CA LEU A 941 12.80 -31.00 -5.54
C LEU A 941 13.02 -29.50 -5.78
N ASP A 942 12.00 -28.79 -6.26
CA ASP A 942 12.11 -27.41 -6.76
C ASP A 942 12.06 -26.37 -5.63
N ASP A 943 12.94 -26.52 -4.63
CA ASP A 943 13.01 -25.68 -3.43
C ASP A 943 14.18 -24.68 -3.49
N PHE A 944 13.97 -23.57 -4.20
CA PHE A 944 14.98 -22.53 -4.32
C PHE A 944 15.30 -21.85 -2.98
N ASN A 945 14.38 -21.85 -2.02
CA ASN A 945 14.62 -21.26 -0.71
C ASN A 945 15.72 -22.01 0.02
N THR A 946 15.53 -23.31 0.21
CA THR A 946 16.49 -24.13 0.95
C THR A 946 17.78 -24.34 0.15
N ASP A 947 17.67 -24.58 -1.16
CA ASP A 947 18.84 -24.92 -1.98
C ASP A 947 19.74 -23.71 -2.29
N VAL A 948 19.16 -22.51 -2.41
CA VAL A 948 19.87 -21.30 -2.81
C VAL A 948 19.85 -20.25 -1.71
N LEU A 949 18.69 -19.74 -1.28
CA LEU A 949 18.61 -18.60 -0.35
C LEU A 949 19.23 -18.92 1.02
N GLU A 950 18.93 -20.09 1.55
CA GLU A 950 19.45 -20.60 2.83
C GLU A 950 20.74 -21.40 2.65
N GLY A 951 21.16 -21.58 1.39
CA GLY A 951 22.39 -22.25 1.01
C GLY A 951 23.63 -21.57 1.61
N PRO A 952 24.71 -22.32 1.84
CA PRO A 952 25.88 -21.83 2.54
C PRO A 952 26.55 -20.63 1.84
N LEU A 953 26.47 -20.56 0.50
CA LEU A 953 27.01 -19.45 -0.29
C LEU A 953 26.25 -18.14 -0.05
N ASN A 954 24.92 -18.14 -0.10
CA ASN A 954 24.09 -16.93 0.07
C ASN A 954 24.05 -16.40 1.51
N LYS A 955 24.56 -17.15 2.49
CA LYS A 955 24.75 -16.67 3.88
C LYS A 955 25.92 -15.68 4.03
N ARG A 956 26.69 -15.43 2.98
CA ARG A 956 27.84 -14.51 2.98
C ARG A 956 27.46 -13.13 2.45
N GLY A 957 27.94 -12.08 3.12
CA GLY A 957 27.59 -10.68 2.81
C GLY A 957 27.95 -10.22 1.39
N TRP A 958 29.12 -10.62 0.91
CA TRP A 958 29.58 -10.32 -0.45
C TRP A 958 28.71 -10.97 -1.53
N VAL A 959 28.23 -12.20 -1.29
CA VAL A 959 27.46 -12.98 -2.27
C VAL A 959 26.12 -12.32 -2.61
N LEU A 960 25.47 -11.65 -1.65
CA LEU A 960 24.23 -10.93 -1.94
C LEU A 960 24.46 -9.80 -2.95
N GLN A 961 25.59 -9.08 -2.87
CA GLN A 961 25.96 -8.08 -3.88
C GLN A 961 26.22 -8.74 -5.24
N GLU A 962 26.96 -9.85 -5.26
CA GLU A 962 27.27 -10.60 -6.49
C GLU A 962 26.01 -11.04 -7.21
N ARG A 963 25.04 -11.57 -6.46
CA ARG A 963 23.74 -12.01 -7.00
C ARG A 963 22.88 -10.85 -7.48
N VAL A 964 22.73 -9.80 -6.66
CA VAL A 964 21.84 -8.66 -6.98
C VAL A 964 22.30 -7.89 -8.22
N LEU A 965 23.60 -7.88 -8.48
CA LEU A 965 24.16 -7.18 -9.61
C LEU A 965 24.26 -8.06 -10.87
N ALA A 966 24.10 -9.37 -10.74
CA ALA A 966 24.11 -10.29 -11.86
C ALA A 966 22.82 -10.22 -12.68
N ARG A 967 22.95 -10.22 -14.01
CA ARG A 967 21.78 -10.28 -14.92
C ARG A 967 21.22 -11.68 -15.08
N ARG A 968 22.08 -12.68 -14.87
CA ARG A 968 21.85 -14.11 -15.06
C ARG A 968 22.74 -14.86 -14.08
N THR A 969 22.20 -15.83 -13.37
CA THR A 969 22.96 -16.67 -12.44
C THR A 969 22.59 -18.14 -12.63
N ILE A 970 23.59 -19.01 -12.74
CA ILE A 970 23.44 -20.46 -12.68
C ILE A 970 23.90 -20.92 -11.29
N PHE A 971 22.99 -21.50 -10.51
CA PHE A 971 23.32 -22.07 -9.21
C PHE A 971 23.55 -23.57 -9.36
N PHE A 972 24.74 -24.03 -8.99
CA PHE A 972 25.05 -25.44 -8.80
C PHE A 972 24.86 -25.78 -7.33
N THR A 973 23.73 -26.42 -7.00
CA THR A 973 23.40 -26.83 -5.62
C THR A 973 23.62 -28.32 -5.44
N ASP A 974 23.50 -28.81 -4.20
CA ASP A 974 23.64 -30.24 -3.90
C ASP A 974 22.51 -31.07 -4.55
N LYS A 975 21.35 -30.46 -4.83
CA LYS A 975 20.14 -31.13 -5.27
C LYS A 975 19.89 -31.02 -6.76
N GLN A 976 20.04 -29.82 -7.33
CA GLN A 976 19.84 -29.59 -8.77
C GLN A 976 20.55 -28.33 -9.27
N ILE A 977 20.47 -28.06 -10.57
CA ILE A 977 20.92 -26.80 -11.17
C ILE A 977 19.72 -25.85 -11.31
N TYR A 978 19.88 -24.61 -10.85
CA TYR A 978 18.90 -23.54 -11.06
C TYR A 978 19.43 -22.45 -11.99
N TRP A 979 18.55 -21.88 -12.79
CA TRP A 979 18.79 -20.69 -13.60
C TRP A 979 17.94 -19.53 -13.10
N GLU A 980 18.55 -18.42 -12.69
CA GLU A 980 17.85 -17.19 -12.31
C GLU A 980 18.14 -16.08 -13.34
N CYS A 981 17.09 -15.39 -13.77
CA CYS A 981 17.19 -14.15 -14.56
C CYS A 981 15.96 -13.26 -14.27
N GLY A 982 15.87 -12.10 -14.92
CA GLY A 982 14.74 -11.18 -14.76
C GLY A 982 13.35 -11.71 -15.13
N ASN A 983 13.22 -12.95 -15.62
CA ASN A 983 11.94 -13.64 -15.84
C ASN A 983 11.69 -14.78 -14.82
N GLY A 984 12.38 -14.79 -13.68
CA GLY A 984 12.22 -15.80 -12.62
C GLY A 984 13.26 -16.92 -12.67
N VAL A 985 12.96 -18.02 -11.97
CA VAL A 985 13.87 -19.15 -11.76
C VAL A 985 13.42 -20.36 -12.56
N ARG A 986 14.33 -21.03 -13.27
CA ARG A 986 14.08 -22.32 -13.92
C ARG A 986 14.88 -23.43 -13.24
N CYS A 987 14.27 -24.61 -13.16
CA CYS A 987 14.80 -25.79 -12.49
C CYS A 987 15.22 -26.85 -13.51
N GLU A 988 16.11 -27.76 -13.10
CA GLU A 988 16.58 -28.89 -13.93
C GLU A 988 15.43 -29.85 -14.30
N THR A 989 14.38 -29.85 -13.49
CA THR A 989 13.11 -30.56 -13.66
C THR A 989 12.21 -29.99 -14.76
N LEU A 990 12.62 -28.86 -15.38
CA LEU A 990 11.88 -28.03 -16.34
C LEU A 990 10.81 -27.13 -15.73
N THR A 991 10.65 -27.14 -14.40
CA THR A 991 9.76 -26.23 -13.67
C THR A 991 10.19 -24.76 -13.82
N HIS A 992 9.22 -23.86 -13.99
CA HIS A 992 9.43 -22.41 -13.96
C HIS A 992 8.80 -21.81 -12.70
N MET A 993 9.59 -21.12 -11.89
CA MET A 993 9.17 -20.52 -10.63
C MET A 993 9.28 -18.99 -10.67
N LYS A 994 8.36 -18.29 -10.00
CA LYS A 994 8.43 -16.84 -9.80
C LYS A 994 8.15 -16.47 -8.35
N ASN A 995 8.89 -15.47 -7.87
CA ASN A 995 8.65 -14.78 -6.61
C ASN A 995 9.02 -13.31 -6.79
N GLU A 996 8.25 -12.37 -6.23
CA GLU A 996 8.45 -10.95 -6.48
C GLU A 996 9.66 -10.35 -5.76
N LEU A 997 9.98 -10.80 -4.55
CA LEU A 997 11.20 -10.38 -3.84
C LEU A 997 12.45 -10.98 -4.46
N ALA A 998 12.38 -12.27 -4.81
CA ALA A 998 13.45 -12.92 -5.55
C ALA A 998 13.63 -12.24 -6.91
N ALA A 999 12.56 -11.79 -7.57
CA ALA A 999 12.67 -11.01 -8.80
C ALA A 999 13.31 -9.64 -8.58
N PHE A 1000 13.06 -8.96 -7.44
CA PHE A 1000 13.77 -7.74 -7.08
C PHE A 1000 15.27 -7.97 -6.89
N LEU A 1001 15.67 -9.05 -6.21
CA LEU A 1001 17.09 -9.41 -6.10
C LEU A 1001 17.67 -9.92 -7.43
N GLY A 1002 16.88 -10.57 -8.27
CA GLY A 1002 17.25 -11.04 -9.61
C GLY A 1002 17.03 -9.99 -10.71
N ASP A 1003 16.86 -8.71 -10.36
CA ASP A 1003 16.57 -7.65 -11.31
C ASP A 1003 17.80 -7.38 -12.20
N PRO A 1004 17.72 -7.67 -13.51
CA PRO A 1004 18.86 -7.46 -14.41
C PRO A 1004 19.25 -5.98 -14.55
N ASN A 1005 18.40 -5.06 -14.08
CA ASN A 1005 18.63 -3.62 -14.08
C ASN A 1005 18.43 -3.02 -12.67
N PHE A 1006 18.73 -3.79 -11.61
CA PHE A 1006 18.51 -3.40 -10.21
C PHE A 1006 18.77 -1.90 -9.95
N PRO A 1007 17.84 -1.16 -9.33
CA PRO A 1007 16.60 -1.60 -8.68
C PRO A 1007 15.35 -1.23 -9.49
N GLU A 1008 15.37 -1.38 -10.82
CA GLU A 1008 14.25 -1.07 -11.74
C GLU A 1008 12.89 -1.59 -11.24
N ILE A 1009 12.82 -2.82 -10.71
CA ILE A 1009 11.58 -3.41 -10.18
C ILE A 1009 11.03 -2.63 -8.96
N ALA A 1010 11.92 -2.05 -8.15
CA ALA A 1010 11.53 -1.18 -7.03
C ALA A 1010 11.24 0.27 -7.46
N ILE A 1011 11.50 0.63 -8.73
CA ILE A 1011 11.20 1.95 -9.30
C ILE A 1011 9.92 1.91 -10.14
N HIS A 1012 9.73 0.86 -10.94
CA HIS A 1012 8.62 0.67 -11.85
C HIS A 1012 7.99 -0.71 -11.61
N SER A 1013 6.75 -0.73 -11.14
CA SER A 1013 6.06 -1.97 -10.80
C SER A 1013 5.63 -2.72 -12.07
N PRO A 1014 6.13 -3.95 -12.33
CA PRO A 1014 5.77 -4.73 -13.52
C PRO A 1014 4.29 -5.09 -13.59
N ARG A 1015 3.59 -5.11 -12.45
CA ARG A 1015 2.17 -5.46 -12.33
C ARG A 1015 1.22 -4.33 -12.74
N ALA A 1016 1.69 -3.09 -12.76
CA ALA A 1016 0.81 -1.91 -12.83
C ALA A 1016 1.22 -0.87 -13.89
N ASP A 1017 2.30 -1.11 -14.64
CA ASP A 1017 2.83 -0.20 -15.66
C ASP A 1017 2.88 1.26 -15.18
N ARG A 1018 3.35 1.44 -13.93
CA ARG A 1018 3.42 2.70 -13.19
C ARG A 1018 4.63 2.70 -12.24
N ASP A 1019 5.02 3.89 -11.81
CA ASP A 1019 6.06 4.06 -10.78
C ASP A 1019 5.62 3.45 -9.45
N THR A 1020 6.57 2.78 -8.79
CA THR A 1020 6.41 2.19 -7.47
C THR A 1020 6.12 3.29 -6.45
N SER A 1021 5.08 3.11 -5.63
CA SER A 1021 4.66 4.10 -4.64
C SER A 1021 5.73 4.33 -3.57
N HIS A 1022 5.65 5.45 -2.87
CA HIS A 1022 6.57 5.75 -1.77
C HIS A 1022 6.57 4.67 -0.67
N GLY A 1023 5.40 4.07 -0.38
CA GLY A 1023 5.27 2.98 0.58
C GLY A 1023 5.94 1.67 0.12
N GLU A 1024 5.79 1.30 -1.16
CA GLU A 1024 6.44 0.12 -1.72
C GLU A 1024 7.97 0.27 -1.75
N LYS A 1025 8.48 1.47 -2.09
CA LYS A 1025 9.93 1.77 -2.02
C LYS A 1025 10.49 1.53 -0.61
N ILE A 1026 9.71 1.90 0.41
CA ILE A 1026 10.08 1.69 1.82
C ILE A 1026 10.24 0.20 2.13
N LEU A 1027 9.28 -0.62 1.70
CA LEU A 1027 9.32 -2.07 1.95
C LEU A 1027 10.54 -2.71 1.27
N TYR A 1028 10.84 -2.36 0.02
CA TYR A 1028 11.98 -2.93 -0.71
C TYR A 1028 13.34 -2.65 -0.03
N TYR A 1029 13.64 -1.40 0.33
CA TYR A 1029 14.95 -1.10 0.94
C TYR A 1029 15.04 -1.63 2.37
N GLN A 1030 13.95 -1.58 3.14
CA GLN A 1030 13.94 -2.09 4.50
C GLN A 1030 14.17 -3.60 4.51
N ASP A 1031 13.53 -4.35 3.62
CA ASP A 1031 13.75 -5.79 3.49
C ASP A 1031 15.18 -6.11 3.05
N LEU A 1032 15.73 -5.39 2.06
CA LEU A 1032 17.11 -5.57 1.62
C LEU A 1032 18.11 -5.35 2.78
N TYR A 1033 17.99 -4.25 3.51
CA TYR A 1033 18.91 -3.91 4.61
C TYR A 1033 18.76 -4.87 5.79
N LYS A 1034 17.51 -5.26 6.10
CA LYS A 1034 17.20 -6.28 7.11
C LYS A 1034 17.87 -7.61 6.74
N THR A 1035 17.71 -8.09 5.50
CA THR A 1035 18.33 -9.32 5.00
C THR A 1035 19.85 -9.24 5.03
N TYR A 1036 20.42 -8.14 4.53
CA TYR A 1036 21.87 -7.94 4.49
C TYR A 1036 22.51 -7.92 5.89
N SER A 1037 21.81 -7.36 6.89
CA SER A 1037 22.31 -7.32 8.28
C SER A 1037 22.59 -8.69 8.88
N ARG A 1038 21.89 -9.74 8.40
CA ARG A 1038 22.02 -11.13 8.86
C ARG A 1038 23.17 -11.89 8.21
N LEU A 1039 23.78 -11.33 7.16
CA LEU A 1039 24.81 -12.02 6.41
C LEU A 1039 26.15 -12.03 7.13
N ALA A 1040 26.86 -13.14 6.99
CA ALA A 1040 28.17 -13.34 7.60
C ALA A 1040 29.29 -12.69 6.77
N PHE A 1041 30.26 -12.10 7.45
CA PHE A 1041 31.48 -11.54 6.86
C PHE A 1041 32.70 -12.15 7.53
N SER A 1042 33.74 -12.46 6.74
CA SER A 1042 35.04 -12.89 7.27
C SER A 1042 35.73 -11.78 8.06
N LYS A 1043 35.52 -10.52 7.64
CA LYS A 1043 35.92 -9.29 8.35
C LYS A 1043 34.71 -8.36 8.40
N LEU A 1044 34.16 -8.11 9.58
CA LEU A 1044 32.91 -7.34 9.72
C LEU A 1044 33.07 -5.89 9.31
N GLU A 1045 34.30 -5.36 9.39
CA GLU A 1045 34.66 -4.02 8.93
C GLU A 1045 34.41 -3.80 7.43
N ASP A 1046 34.34 -4.87 6.63
CA ASP A 1046 34.06 -4.80 5.19
C ASP A 1046 32.58 -4.57 4.87
N ARG A 1047 31.68 -4.70 5.85
CA ARG A 1047 30.22 -4.66 5.63
C ARG A 1047 29.75 -3.39 4.90
N GLY A 1048 30.24 -2.22 5.31
CA GLY A 1048 29.86 -0.96 4.68
C GLY A 1048 30.34 -0.85 3.23
N VAL A 1049 31.55 -1.37 2.95
CA VAL A 1049 32.13 -1.38 1.60
C VAL A 1049 31.33 -2.30 0.67
N ALA A 1050 30.98 -3.48 1.14
CA ALA A 1050 30.23 -4.47 0.38
C ALA A 1050 28.78 -4.04 0.11
N MET A 1051 28.15 -3.24 0.98
CA MET A 1051 26.80 -2.69 0.74
C MET A 1051 26.81 -1.47 -0.20
N ASN A 1052 27.93 -0.73 -0.27
CA ASN A 1052 28.00 0.57 -0.94
C ASN A 1052 27.48 0.55 -2.40
N GLY A 1053 27.81 -0.50 -3.17
CA GLY A 1053 27.32 -0.64 -4.55
C GLY A 1053 25.79 -0.78 -4.65
N LEU A 1054 25.18 -1.53 -3.73
CA LEU A 1054 23.73 -1.70 -3.67
C LEU A 1054 23.02 -0.41 -3.23
N GLU A 1055 23.56 0.25 -2.20
CA GLU A 1055 23.04 1.51 -1.68
C GLU A 1055 23.08 2.63 -2.74
N GLN A 1056 24.19 2.77 -3.47
CA GLN A 1056 24.31 3.76 -4.53
C GLN A 1056 23.29 3.55 -5.66
N ARG A 1057 22.99 2.30 -6.02
CA ARG A 1057 21.95 1.99 -7.01
C ARG A 1057 20.56 2.33 -6.50
N LEU A 1058 20.25 2.02 -5.25
CA LEU A 1058 19.00 2.43 -4.61
C LEU A 1058 18.86 3.95 -4.56
N SER A 1059 19.90 4.68 -4.17
CA SER A 1059 19.90 6.14 -4.14
C SER A 1059 19.65 6.76 -5.52
N ARG A 1060 20.35 6.27 -6.56
CA ARG A 1060 20.14 6.73 -7.94
C ARG A 1060 18.73 6.40 -8.44
N GLY A 1061 18.26 5.18 -8.18
CA GLY A 1061 16.95 4.71 -8.61
C GLY A 1061 15.79 5.42 -7.92
N PHE A 1062 15.89 5.67 -6.63
CA PHE A 1062 14.89 6.40 -5.86
C PHE A 1062 15.00 7.92 -5.98
N VAL A 1063 16.05 8.40 -6.65
CA VAL A 1063 16.36 9.83 -6.82
C VAL A 1063 16.50 10.52 -5.45
N CYS A 1064 17.30 9.90 -4.57
CA CYS A 1064 17.59 10.41 -3.24
C CYS A 1064 19.09 10.32 -2.93
N ASN A 1065 19.53 10.98 -1.86
CA ASN A 1065 20.88 10.76 -1.35
C ASN A 1065 20.87 9.54 -0.44
N GLY A 1066 21.94 8.75 -0.44
CA GLY A 1066 22.06 7.64 0.50
C GLY A 1066 23.49 7.32 0.87
N LYS A 1067 23.67 6.95 2.13
CA LYS A 1067 24.96 6.55 2.69
C LYS A 1067 24.77 5.82 4.02
N PHE A 1068 25.53 4.75 4.24
CA PHE A 1068 25.58 3.99 5.50
C PHE A 1068 24.21 3.49 5.97
N GLY A 1069 23.39 2.98 5.06
CA GLY A 1069 22.06 2.43 5.36
C GLY A 1069 20.97 3.47 5.59
N ILE A 1070 21.22 4.74 5.24
CA ILE A 1070 20.22 5.82 5.26
C ILE A 1070 19.93 6.28 3.84
N LEU A 1071 18.64 6.38 3.50
CA LEU A 1071 18.14 7.04 2.30
C LEU A 1071 17.42 8.34 2.69
N ASP A 1072 17.82 9.47 2.10
CA ASP A 1072 17.36 10.80 2.46
C ASP A 1072 16.49 11.42 1.36
N ASP A 1073 15.19 11.13 1.45
CA ASP A 1073 14.10 11.85 0.78
C ASP A 1073 12.80 11.70 1.60
N LYS A 1074 12.09 12.82 1.84
CA LYS A 1074 10.82 12.87 2.61
C LYS A 1074 10.89 12.01 3.89
N SER A 1075 10.02 10.98 4.01
CA SER A 1075 9.95 10.07 5.16
C SER A 1075 10.92 8.89 5.10
N LEU A 1076 11.66 8.70 3.99
CA LEU A 1076 12.70 7.65 3.91
C LEU A 1076 13.80 7.90 4.94
N PHE A 1077 14.15 9.17 5.17
CA PHE A 1077 15.17 9.55 6.15
C PHE A 1077 14.76 9.09 7.55
N HIS A 1078 13.57 9.50 8.00
CA HIS A 1078 13.03 9.13 9.30
C HIS A 1078 12.87 7.62 9.47
N ARG A 1079 12.36 6.92 8.44
CA ARG A 1079 12.17 5.47 8.50
C ARG A 1079 13.47 4.69 8.46
N SER A 1080 14.51 5.20 7.78
CA SER A 1080 15.84 4.59 7.77
C SER A 1080 16.48 4.62 9.16
N LEU A 1081 16.15 5.62 9.99
CA LEU A 1081 16.65 5.75 11.35
C LEU A 1081 15.96 4.82 12.36
N LEU A 1082 14.75 4.34 12.08
CA LEU A 1082 13.97 3.52 13.00
C LEU A 1082 14.30 2.02 12.92
N TRP A 1083 15.55 1.67 12.62
CA TRP A 1083 16.04 0.31 12.85
C TRP A 1083 16.14 0.03 14.36
N ARG A 1084 16.13 -1.24 14.75
CA ARG A 1084 16.29 -1.71 16.13
C ARG A 1084 16.95 -3.07 16.13
N ARG A 1085 17.41 -3.50 17.31
CA ARG A 1085 17.82 -4.88 17.55
C ARG A 1085 16.69 -5.87 17.21
N ALA A 1086 17.00 -6.91 16.43
CA ALA A 1086 16.03 -7.98 16.16
C ALA A 1086 15.65 -8.72 17.45
N VAL A 1087 14.40 -9.18 17.55
CA VAL A 1087 13.88 -9.84 18.76
C VAL A 1087 14.63 -11.15 19.07
N THR A 1088 15.23 -11.76 18.05
CA THR A 1088 15.98 -13.02 18.12
C THR A 1088 17.38 -12.88 18.76
N VAL A 1089 17.91 -11.67 18.90
CA VAL A 1089 19.26 -11.44 19.42
C VAL A 1089 19.20 -10.66 20.73
N THR A 1090 19.99 -11.06 21.73
CA THR A 1090 19.95 -10.48 23.09
C THR A 1090 20.72 -9.16 23.22
N SER A 1091 21.76 -8.93 22.40
CA SER A 1091 22.55 -7.69 22.39
C SER A 1091 23.27 -7.53 21.04
N MET A 1092 23.58 -6.30 20.66
CA MET A 1092 24.49 -5.98 19.55
C MET A 1092 25.86 -5.53 20.09
N GLU A 1093 26.91 -5.62 19.26
CA GLU A 1093 28.28 -5.21 19.60
C GLU A 1093 28.79 -4.10 18.65
N LYS A 1094 29.59 -3.13 19.11
CA LYS A 1094 30.21 -2.14 18.19
C LYS A 1094 31.22 -2.85 17.30
N ILE A 1095 31.26 -2.50 16.02
CA ILE A 1095 32.36 -2.91 15.16
C ILE A 1095 33.52 -1.93 15.39
N SER A 1096 34.69 -2.46 15.68
CA SER A 1096 35.92 -1.68 15.80
C SER A 1096 36.56 -1.52 14.43
N PHE A 1097 36.44 -0.35 13.83
CA PHE A 1097 37.03 -0.05 12.53
C PHE A 1097 38.52 0.35 12.69
N PRO A 1098 39.46 -0.31 11.99
CA PRO A 1098 40.85 0.10 11.98
C PRO A 1098 41.05 1.46 11.29
N ALA A 1099 42.18 2.12 11.57
CA ALA A 1099 42.44 3.50 11.14
C ALA A 1099 42.53 3.68 9.60
N ASP A 1100 42.86 2.62 8.86
CA ASP A 1100 42.92 2.60 7.40
C ASP A 1100 41.55 2.38 6.74
N ARG A 1101 40.50 2.14 7.53
CA ARG A 1101 39.13 1.94 7.06
C ARG A 1101 38.23 3.13 7.38
N GLN A 1102 37.26 3.36 6.51
CA GLN A 1102 36.26 4.41 6.72
C GLN A 1102 35.42 4.08 7.97
N GLN A 1103 35.40 4.99 8.94
CA GLN A 1103 34.53 4.84 10.10
C GLN A 1103 33.05 4.96 9.72
N VAL A 1104 32.23 4.09 10.32
CA VAL A 1104 30.78 4.09 10.14
C VAL A 1104 30.11 4.80 11.33
N PRO A 1105 29.24 5.80 11.07
CA PRO A 1105 28.50 6.53 12.10
C PRO A 1105 27.63 5.66 13.00
N SER A 1106 27.45 6.04 14.27
CA SER A 1106 26.68 5.25 15.26
C SER A 1106 25.19 5.17 14.94
N TRP A 1107 24.65 6.14 14.22
CA TRP A 1107 23.27 6.12 13.73
C TRP A 1107 23.01 5.04 12.67
N SER A 1108 24.05 4.47 12.07
CA SER A 1108 23.96 3.41 11.08
C SER A 1108 23.95 2.03 11.74
N TRP A 1109 23.06 1.16 11.27
CA TRP A 1109 23.07 -0.25 11.66
C TRP A 1109 24.36 -0.97 11.21
N MET A 1110 25.10 -0.40 10.25
CA MET A 1110 26.38 -0.95 9.79
C MET A 1110 27.52 -0.76 10.79
N ALA A 1111 27.36 0.08 11.83
CA ALA A 1111 28.35 0.29 12.88
C ALA A 1111 28.32 -0.80 13.97
N VAL A 1112 27.31 -1.68 13.94
CA VAL A 1112 27.10 -2.71 14.97
C VAL A 1112 26.98 -4.10 14.39
N LYS A 1113 27.51 -5.09 15.09
CA LYS A 1113 27.37 -6.52 14.79
C LYS A 1113 26.11 -7.05 15.46
N GLY A 1114 25.24 -7.67 14.67
CA GLY A 1114 23.97 -8.27 15.11
C GLY A 1114 22.88 -8.07 14.07
N GLU A 1115 21.82 -8.86 14.18
CA GLU A 1115 20.67 -8.79 13.27
C GLU A 1115 19.76 -7.61 13.63
N MET A 1116 19.35 -6.85 12.62
CA MET A 1116 18.45 -5.70 12.80
C MET A 1116 17.05 -5.99 12.26
N ASP A 1117 16.08 -5.28 12.81
CA ASP A 1117 14.73 -5.12 12.27
C ASP A 1117 14.36 -3.64 12.22
N TYR A 1118 13.27 -3.29 11.54
CA TYR A 1118 12.68 -1.96 11.63
C TYR A 1118 11.52 -1.93 12.61
N ILE A 1119 11.35 -0.80 13.32
CA ILE A 1119 10.15 -0.55 14.10
C ILE A 1119 8.96 -0.49 13.12
N PRO A 1120 7.88 -1.27 13.35
CA PRO A 1120 6.71 -1.20 12.50
C PRO A 1120 6.04 0.18 12.59
N VAL A 1121 6.06 0.92 11.48
CA VAL A 1121 5.40 2.22 11.38
C VAL A 1121 4.32 2.15 10.30
N PRO A 1122 3.02 2.14 10.67
CA PRO A 1122 1.95 2.14 9.68
C PRO A 1122 2.05 3.36 8.75
N PHE A 1123 1.67 3.17 7.49
CA PHE A 1123 1.68 4.27 6.51
C PHE A 1123 0.61 5.30 6.89
N ASP A 1124 0.90 6.57 6.64
CA ASP A 1124 0.02 7.72 6.90
C ASP A 1124 -0.48 7.94 8.34
N THR A 1125 0.01 7.19 9.33
CA THR A 1125 -0.37 7.37 10.74
C THR A 1125 0.58 8.25 11.55
N VAL A 1126 1.67 8.74 10.96
CA VAL A 1126 2.75 9.45 11.68
C VAL A 1126 3.00 10.84 11.11
N ASP A 1127 3.12 11.82 12.00
CA ASP A 1127 3.68 13.14 11.74
C ASP A 1127 5.18 13.11 12.02
N TRP A 1128 6.00 13.33 10.99
CA TRP A 1128 7.46 13.24 11.07
C TRP A 1128 8.08 14.54 11.62
N GLU A 1129 9.15 14.41 12.42
CA GLU A 1129 9.84 15.54 13.04
C GLU A 1129 10.66 16.33 12.01
N THR A 1130 10.44 17.63 11.90
CA THR A 1130 11.06 18.49 10.86
C THR A 1130 12.38 19.13 11.30
N SER A 1131 12.64 19.14 12.61
CA SER A 1131 13.88 19.66 13.20
C SER A 1131 15.07 18.72 12.98
N LEU A 1132 14.83 17.43 12.70
CA LEU A 1132 15.89 16.45 12.42
C LEU A 1132 16.56 16.77 11.07
N LYS A 1133 17.87 17.04 11.08
CA LYS A 1133 18.63 17.37 9.86
C LYS A 1133 19.59 16.25 9.48
N SER A 1134 19.39 15.73 8.28
CA SER A 1134 20.27 14.73 7.67
C SER A 1134 21.64 15.32 7.32
N PRO A 1135 22.75 14.58 7.55
CA PRO A 1135 24.09 14.97 7.11
C PRO A 1135 24.23 14.94 5.57
N LEU A 1136 23.27 14.36 4.84
CA LEU A 1136 23.33 14.15 3.39
C LEU A 1136 22.70 15.27 2.56
N ARG A 1137 22.05 16.28 3.17
CA ARG A 1137 21.27 17.33 2.47
C ARG A 1137 22.07 18.53 1.93
N HIS A 1138 23.39 18.59 2.14
CA HIS A 1138 24.24 19.71 1.66
C HIS A 1138 25.23 19.26 0.58
N THR A 1139 24.76 19.18 -0.66
CA THR A 1139 25.63 18.98 -1.84
C THR A 1139 25.16 19.81 -3.05
N LEU A 1140 25.38 21.12 -2.96
CA LEU A 1140 25.64 21.96 -4.14
C LEU A 1140 26.88 22.80 -3.84
N THR A 1141 28.04 22.16 -3.93
CA THR A 1141 29.34 22.73 -4.37
C THR A 1141 30.42 21.68 -4.15
N PHE A 1142 30.98 21.18 -5.26
CA PHE A 1142 32.19 20.36 -5.30
C PHE A 1142 33.37 21.22 -4.85
N LYS A 1143 33.87 20.99 -3.62
CA LYS A 1143 35.22 21.29 -3.08
C LYS A 1143 35.13 21.34 -1.56
N ASP A 1144 35.20 20.18 -0.91
CA ASP A 1144 35.66 19.94 0.47
C ASP A 1144 35.06 18.63 0.98
N GLU A 1145 35.65 17.51 0.58
CA GLU A 1145 35.29 16.16 1.07
C GLU A 1145 36.11 15.74 2.29
N GLN A 1146 37.13 16.50 2.70
CA GLN A 1146 38.06 16.07 3.75
C GLN A 1146 37.73 16.57 5.17
N SER A 1147 36.66 17.34 5.38
CA SER A 1147 36.29 17.82 6.73
C SER A 1147 34.79 18.10 6.91
N ARG A 1148 33.90 17.18 6.50
CA ARG A 1148 32.46 17.29 6.81
C ARG A 1148 32.11 16.33 7.95
N SER A 1149 31.56 16.84 9.05
CA SER A 1149 31.08 15.98 10.14
C SER A 1149 29.87 15.16 9.66
N MET A 1150 29.92 13.85 9.80
CA MET A 1150 28.85 12.90 9.42
C MET A 1150 27.76 12.80 10.49
N GLU A 1151 27.44 13.92 11.13
CA GLU A 1151 26.56 13.99 12.30
C GLU A 1151 25.11 14.33 11.91
N ILE A 1152 24.13 13.63 12.47
CA ILE A 1152 22.72 14.02 12.39
C ILE A 1152 22.46 15.11 13.43
N ARG A 1153 22.02 16.30 13.00
CA ARG A 1153 21.64 17.36 13.96
C ARG A 1153 20.21 17.15 14.42
N ALA A 1154 20.02 17.12 15.72
CA ALA A 1154 18.75 16.75 16.34
C ALA A 1154 18.46 17.56 17.60
N LYS A 1155 17.17 17.65 17.92
CA LYS A 1155 16.65 18.17 19.17
C LYS A 1155 16.37 17.02 20.13
N ALA A 1156 17.03 17.03 21.28
CA ALA A 1156 16.97 15.96 22.26
C ALA A 1156 16.26 16.40 23.53
N ASN A 1157 15.42 15.52 24.07
CA ASN A 1157 14.61 15.72 25.28
C ASN A 1157 15.05 14.75 26.37
N GLU A 1158 14.80 15.12 27.63
CA GLU A 1158 14.98 14.20 28.75
C GLU A 1158 13.79 13.23 28.86
N LEU A 1159 14.01 12.09 29.51
CA LEU A 1159 12.96 11.13 29.84
C LEU A 1159 12.46 11.41 31.27
N VAL A 1160 11.13 11.38 31.46
CA VAL A 1160 10.46 11.67 32.74
C VAL A 1160 10.61 10.50 33.72
N HIS A 1161 10.57 9.27 33.20
CA HIS A 1161 10.70 8.04 34.00
C HIS A 1161 12.16 7.58 34.06
N GLY A 1162 12.62 7.23 35.27
CA GLY A 1162 13.98 6.74 35.51
C GLY A 1162 14.24 5.40 34.81
N TYR A 1163 15.51 5.16 34.47
CA TYR A 1163 16.01 3.93 33.85
C TYR A 1163 15.50 2.66 34.55
N GLY A 1164 14.71 1.85 33.86
CA GLY A 1164 14.15 0.58 34.36
C GLY A 1164 13.96 -0.46 33.25
N ASP A 1165 13.50 -1.66 33.63
CA ASP A 1165 13.28 -2.83 32.76
C ASP A 1165 12.38 -2.52 31.54
N ASP A 1166 11.48 -1.53 31.65
CA ASP A 1166 10.52 -1.15 30.60
C ASP A 1166 11.15 -0.54 29.33
N LEU A 1167 12.43 -0.13 29.36
CA LEU A 1167 13.15 0.40 28.18
C LEU A 1167 14.15 -0.61 27.58
N GLU A 1168 14.32 -1.80 28.17
CA GLU A 1168 15.33 -2.80 27.76
C GLU A 1168 15.17 -3.28 26.32
N GLU A 1169 13.94 -3.37 25.84
CA GLU A 1169 13.66 -3.75 24.46
C GLU A 1169 14.05 -2.69 23.42
N PHE A 1170 14.29 -1.44 23.83
CA PHE A 1170 14.65 -0.35 22.92
C PHE A 1170 16.16 -0.13 22.80
N PHE A 1171 16.97 -0.67 23.71
CA PHE A 1171 18.41 -0.54 23.67
C PHE A 1171 19.06 -1.57 22.72
N ASP A 1172 20.06 -1.09 21.98
CA ASP A 1172 20.85 -1.93 21.09
C ASP A 1172 21.77 -2.88 21.90
N ARG A 1173 22.13 -2.55 23.16
CA ARG A 1173 22.99 -3.37 24.03
C ARG A 1173 22.51 -3.53 25.46
N VAL A 1174 22.71 -4.73 26.02
CA VAL A 1174 22.40 -5.07 27.42
C VAL A 1174 23.30 -4.32 28.42
N SER A 1175 24.51 -3.91 28.02
CA SER A 1175 25.45 -3.21 28.91
C SER A 1175 24.99 -1.82 29.36
N TYR A 1176 24.05 -1.19 28.64
CA TYR A 1176 23.46 0.09 29.06
C TYR A 1176 22.53 -0.06 30.29
N HIS A 1177 22.21 -1.30 30.70
CA HIS A 1177 21.36 -1.60 31.87
C HIS A 1177 22.11 -1.73 33.20
N LYS A 1178 23.44 -1.94 33.20
CA LYS A 1178 24.18 -2.41 34.40
C LYS A 1178 25.32 -1.50 34.87
N GLY A 1179 25.43 -0.27 34.37
CA GLY A 1179 26.46 0.70 34.79
C GLY A 1179 25.89 2.12 34.90
N THR A 1180 26.44 2.90 35.82
CA THR A 1180 26.07 4.30 36.19
C THR A 1180 25.54 5.17 35.03
N PRO A 1181 24.53 6.03 35.28
CA PRO A 1181 23.73 6.63 34.22
C PRO A 1181 24.54 7.66 33.45
N ARG A 1182 25.03 7.27 32.26
CA ARG A 1182 25.29 8.28 31.22
C ARG A 1182 23.92 8.87 30.89
N ARG A 1183 23.80 10.21 30.92
CA ARG A 1183 22.53 10.93 30.67
C ARG A 1183 22.01 10.57 29.27
N ILE A 1184 21.11 9.60 29.19
CA ILE A 1184 20.42 9.24 27.95
C ILE A 1184 19.38 10.31 27.67
N LEU A 1185 19.36 10.76 26.42
CA LEU A 1185 18.33 11.64 25.90
C LEU A 1185 17.51 10.88 24.85
N CYS A 1186 16.32 11.38 24.58
CA CYS A 1186 15.48 10.88 23.49
C CYS A 1186 15.32 11.95 22.40
N VAL A 1187 15.51 11.53 21.15
CA VAL A 1187 15.28 12.35 19.96
C VAL A 1187 13.99 11.88 19.33
N VAL A 1188 13.01 12.77 19.20
CA VAL A 1188 11.75 12.45 18.52
C VAL A 1188 11.99 12.38 17.02
N VAL A 1189 11.65 11.25 16.40
CA VAL A 1189 11.71 11.05 14.95
C VAL A 1189 10.34 11.32 14.33
N GLY A 1190 9.26 10.97 15.03
CA GLY A 1190 7.89 11.26 14.62
C GLY A 1190 6.89 10.87 15.70
N LYS A 1191 5.61 11.22 15.51
CA LYS A 1191 4.54 10.94 16.47
C LYS A 1191 3.26 10.50 15.77
N ASN A 1192 2.42 9.71 16.45
CA ASN A 1192 1.13 9.30 15.90
C ASN A 1192 0.21 10.51 15.62
N LYS A 1193 -0.50 10.46 14.50
CA LYS A 1193 -1.56 11.43 14.15
C LYS A 1193 -2.75 11.30 15.09
N GLY A 1194 -3.48 12.41 15.28
CA GLY A 1194 -4.71 12.46 16.09
C GLY A 1194 -4.88 13.79 16.81
N SER A 1195 -6.10 14.08 17.28
CA SER A 1195 -6.40 15.22 18.16
C SER A 1195 -6.07 14.83 19.61
N GLY A 1196 -5.22 15.61 20.29
CA GLY A 1196 -4.75 15.33 21.66
C GLY A 1196 -3.41 16.01 21.94
N ARG A 1197 -3.05 16.15 23.22
CA ARG A 1197 -1.77 16.76 23.62
C ARG A 1197 -0.60 15.85 23.24
N ALA A 1198 0.63 16.37 23.21
CA ALA A 1198 1.80 15.55 22.84
C ALA A 1198 2.00 14.41 23.84
N GLU A 1199 1.75 14.64 25.11
CA GLU A 1199 1.90 13.67 26.20
C GLU A 1199 0.96 12.46 26.06
N GLU A 1200 -0.16 12.63 25.36
CA GLU A 1200 -1.20 11.60 25.17
C GLU A 1200 -0.95 10.70 23.94
N LYS A 1201 0.08 11.01 23.14
CA LYS A 1201 0.37 10.32 21.87
C LYS A 1201 1.59 9.42 21.98
N PHE A 1202 1.63 8.37 21.16
CA PHE A 1202 2.85 7.59 20.98
C PHE A 1202 3.86 8.31 20.08
N HIS A 1203 5.13 8.24 20.46
CA HIS A 1203 6.28 8.86 19.79
C HIS A 1203 7.27 7.78 19.36
N TYR A 1204 7.77 7.90 18.14
CA TYR A 1204 8.89 7.13 17.63
C TYR A 1204 10.16 7.90 17.92
N VAL A 1205 11.10 7.28 18.63
CA VAL A 1205 12.27 7.98 19.18
C VAL A 1205 13.57 7.23 18.90
N LEU A 1206 14.68 7.98 18.85
CA LEU A 1206 16.02 7.44 19.01
C LEU A 1206 16.49 7.71 20.45
N LEU A 1207 17.16 6.74 21.04
CA LEU A 1207 17.84 6.88 22.32
C LEU A 1207 19.32 7.20 22.05
N VAL A 1208 19.85 8.21 22.72
CA VAL A 1208 21.22 8.71 22.49
C VAL A 1208 21.96 8.93 23.81
N SER A 1209 23.28 8.75 23.79
CA SER A 1209 24.17 8.88 24.96
C SER A 1209 25.40 9.73 24.61
N PRO A 1210 25.96 10.54 25.52
CA PRO A 1210 27.15 11.34 25.24
C PRO A 1210 28.33 10.47 24.80
N GLU A 1211 28.99 10.84 23.70
CA GLU A 1211 30.19 10.17 23.19
C GLU A 1211 31.43 10.66 23.97
N PRO A 1212 32.07 9.84 24.82
CA PRO A 1212 33.10 10.31 25.76
C PRO A 1212 34.36 10.89 25.11
N SER A 1213 34.62 10.49 23.87
CA SER A 1213 35.81 10.86 23.10
C SER A 1213 35.62 12.09 22.21
N SER A 1214 34.41 12.66 22.19
CA SER A 1214 34.02 13.77 21.32
C SER A 1214 33.65 15.04 22.13
N GLY A 1215 33.39 16.15 21.43
CA GLY A 1215 32.99 17.42 22.08
C GLY A 1215 31.68 17.31 22.89
N PRO A 1216 31.36 18.30 23.75
CA PRO A 1216 30.26 18.23 24.72
C PRO A 1216 28.85 18.11 24.13
N TRP A 1217 28.70 18.25 22.81
CA TRP A 1217 27.43 18.21 22.08
C TRP A 1217 27.31 17.01 21.13
N VAL A 1218 28.25 16.06 21.19
CA VAL A 1218 28.28 14.88 20.31
C VAL A 1218 27.80 13.65 21.08
N TYR A 1219 26.86 12.94 20.49
CA TYR A 1219 26.17 11.80 21.09
C TYR A 1219 26.24 10.59 20.17
N GLU A 1220 26.37 9.40 20.73
CA GLU A 1220 26.17 8.15 19.99
C GLU A 1220 24.71 7.68 20.13
N ARG A 1221 24.19 7.07 19.07
CA ARG A 1221 22.91 6.34 19.12
C ARG A 1221 23.10 5.05 19.93
N VAL A 1222 22.17 4.77 20.84
CA VAL A 1222 22.19 3.58 21.70
C VAL A 1222 20.92 2.73 21.62
N GLY A 1223 19.90 3.19 20.88
CA GLY A 1223 18.64 2.47 20.72
C GLY A 1223 17.59 3.23 19.94
N ALA A 1224 16.45 2.58 19.70
CA ALA A 1224 15.26 3.20 19.11
C ALA A 1224 13.99 2.48 19.59
N GLY A 1225 12.89 3.22 19.71
CA GLY A 1225 11.65 2.66 20.24
C GLY A 1225 10.40 3.47 19.93
N LYS A 1226 9.26 2.93 20.35
CA LYS A 1226 7.96 3.61 20.33
C LYS A 1226 7.48 3.75 21.77
N ILE A 1227 7.48 4.98 22.29
CA ILE A 1227 7.17 5.28 23.69
C ILE A 1227 5.95 6.20 23.82
N PRO A 1228 5.21 6.18 24.94
CA PRO A 1228 4.17 7.17 25.23
C PRO A 1228 4.79 8.56 25.41
N GLY A 1229 4.07 9.61 24.99
CA GLY A 1229 4.52 11.00 25.13
C GLY A 1229 4.69 11.42 26.60
N SER A 1230 3.94 10.81 27.52
CA SER A 1230 4.07 11.01 28.97
C SER A 1230 5.45 10.62 29.52
N TRP A 1231 6.26 9.88 28.75
CA TRP A 1231 7.61 9.50 29.14
C TRP A 1231 8.67 10.51 28.72
N ILE A 1232 8.29 11.53 27.94
CA ILE A 1232 9.18 12.56 27.40
C ILE A 1232 8.95 13.87 28.17
N ASP A 1233 10.03 14.46 28.70
CA ASP A 1233 9.95 15.74 29.42
C ASP A 1233 9.94 16.89 28.41
N PHE A 1234 8.73 17.35 28.05
CA PHE A 1234 8.54 18.52 27.18
C PHE A 1234 8.66 19.86 27.93
N THR A 1235 8.86 19.85 29.26
CA THR A 1235 8.88 21.07 30.09
C THR A 1235 10.28 21.67 30.23
N ARG A 1236 11.33 20.86 30.02
CA ARG A 1236 12.74 21.29 30.07
C ARG A 1236 13.23 21.80 28.71
N PRO A 1237 14.25 22.69 28.69
CA PRO A 1237 14.81 23.19 27.44
C PRO A 1237 15.43 22.06 26.62
N VAL A 1238 14.98 21.97 25.37
CA VAL A 1238 15.46 21.03 24.35
C VAL A 1238 16.92 21.32 24.03
N VAL A 1239 17.75 20.28 24.03
CA VAL A 1239 19.19 20.41 23.72
C VAL A 1239 19.42 20.10 22.24
N GLU A 1240 20.11 20.98 21.52
CA GLU A 1240 20.60 20.65 20.18
C GLU A 1240 21.89 19.83 20.28
N ILE A 1241 21.90 18.68 19.61
CA ILE A 1241 22.99 17.72 19.63
C ILE A 1241 23.35 17.27 18.21
N GLY A 1242 24.59 16.80 18.04
CA GLY A 1242 25.03 16.03 16.88
C GLY A 1242 25.08 14.54 17.23
N ILE A 1243 24.40 13.70 16.47
CA ILE A 1243 24.49 12.23 16.61
C ILE A 1243 25.58 11.74 15.65
N CYS A 1244 26.68 11.20 16.16
CA CYS A 1244 27.84 10.77 15.38
C CYS A 1244 27.69 9.41 14.72
#